data_AF-A0A9P6RMX3-F1
#
_entry.id   AF-A0A9P6RMX3-F1
#
_cell.length_a   1.000
_cell.length_b   1.000
_cell.length_c   1.000
_cell.angle_alpha   90.00
_cell.angle_beta   90.00
_cell.angle_gamma   90.00
#
_symmetry.space_group_name_H-M   'P 1'
#
loop_
_entity.id
_entity.type
_entity.pdbx_description
1 polymer ?
#
loop_
_entity_poly.entity_id
_entity_poly.type
_entity_poly.pdbx_seq_one_letter_code
_entity_poly.pdbx_strand_id
1 'polypeptide(L)'
;MKTTFLDFEQPIAELETKIDELRFVQDDSAVDISEEIERLSKKSQQLTKDIYARLTPWQVVQIARHAQRPYTLDYVREIFTDFHELHGDRSFADDLSIIGGLARFNGQPCMVIGHQKGRDTKERALRNFGMPRPEGYRKAERLMRLAEKFGIPIFTFVDTPGAYPGIGAEERGQSEAIGRNLYVMAELKTPLIVTIIGEGGSGGALAIAVADSVLMLQFSTYSVISPEGCASILWKSAAKAPDAAEALSLTAHRLKALGLIDKIVNEPLGGAHRDPKAMAALLRRALVDSLRQLQGMSLADLRERRLERLMGYGKFKETTTIGSAQPQALSAALQPLHVNQTLAIAFSGGLDSTVLLHAAISCVGAEQCVALHIHHGLSLHADAWLAHCDALAAQFGVRFAACQIEINRKSGRGLEAAARDLRYAALDELCQAQQAQFLLLGHHADDQAETVLLQLLRGTGIAGLAAMPALKEQKKSADSGLVAPDLPASNLQTPAGAQAPNRPSYMRPLLNVPREALAAYARHYNLPWLEDESNTDLRYTRNALRHAVLPQIGTYFPAYQTALARAARHAADAQTLLDELAQLDLQRIAVQPNAYVLSHSALIALNQEHTLRTANVIRYWLRLLSLPAPSNARLDNLLKQLCAARADATIQLEHAGYQLRVYRDRVWWERADRPQNQPCAAGALASGANALLQPSDATLHWSGQTAWPLVRWRGTLLFTASHNHNSRELASVPATLLHSAPLRACLRQGGERMRQLAPGPRRTLKNLFQEAGIPAWQRDATFCTLYRFEL
;
A
#
# COMPACT_ATOMS: atom_id res chain seq x y z
N MET A 1 9.76 45.94 38.14
CA MET A 1 10.68 44.85 37.71
C MET A 1 11.87 45.53 37.03
N LYS A 2 13.11 45.12 37.27
CA LYS A 2 14.27 45.74 36.61
C LYS A 2 14.21 45.49 35.10
N THR A 3 14.36 46.53 34.28
CA THR A 3 14.34 46.40 32.80
C THR A 3 15.51 45.53 32.36
N THR A 4 15.23 44.50 31.57
CA THR A 4 16.27 43.66 30.94
C THR A 4 16.43 44.11 29.50
N PHE A 5 17.67 44.22 29.02
CA PHE A 5 17.98 44.66 27.67
C PHE A 5 18.65 43.55 26.88
N LEU A 6 18.31 43.42 25.60
CA LEU A 6 18.99 42.55 24.64
C LEU A 6 20.29 43.18 24.15
N ASP A 7 21.17 42.38 23.54
CA ASP A 7 22.49 42.85 23.09
C ASP A 7 22.42 44.05 22.12
N PHE A 8 21.43 44.07 21.23
CA PHE A 8 21.24 45.20 20.31
C PHE A 8 20.59 46.43 20.96
N GLU A 9 20.09 46.31 22.19
CA GLU A 9 19.52 47.40 22.97
C GLU A 9 20.52 48.03 23.95
N GLN A 10 21.78 47.58 23.99
CA GLN A 10 22.81 48.15 24.88
C GLN A 10 22.96 49.67 24.76
N PRO A 11 22.93 50.29 23.56
CA PRO A 11 22.96 51.75 23.44
C PRO A 11 21.76 52.45 24.12
N ILE A 12 20.62 51.78 24.22
CA ILE A 12 19.43 52.27 24.93
C ILE A 12 19.65 52.12 26.44
N ALA A 13 20.20 50.97 26.88
CA ALA A 13 20.49 50.69 28.28
C ALA A 13 21.48 51.69 28.89
N GLU A 14 22.53 52.06 28.16
CA GLU A 14 23.51 53.08 28.56
C GLU A 14 22.85 54.46 28.76
N LEU A 15 21.96 54.86 27.84
CA LEU A 15 21.23 56.12 27.96
C LEU A 15 20.23 56.10 29.11
N GLU A 16 19.47 55.02 29.30
CA GLU A 16 18.53 54.88 30.41
C GLU A 16 19.26 54.88 31.77
N THR A 17 20.40 54.18 31.87
CA THR A 17 21.23 54.20 33.08
C THR A 17 21.70 55.61 33.42
N LYS A 18 22.17 56.36 32.41
CA LYS A 18 22.60 57.75 32.61
C LYS A 18 21.44 58.67 33.00
N ILE A 19 20.25 58.46 32.45
CA ILE A 19 19.04 59.20 32.84
C ILE A 19 18.70 58.91 34.30
N ASP A 20 18.76 57.65 34.72
CA ASP A 20 18.45 57.25 36.09
C ASP A 20 19.49 57.75 37.10
N GLU A 21 20.78 57.77 36.74
CA GLU A 21 21.85 58.41 37.53
C GLU A 21 21.61 59.92 37.71
N LEU A 22 21.23 60.63 36.64
CA LEU A 22 20.94 62.07 36.71
C LEU A 22 19.70 62.37 37.53
N ARG A 23 18.66 61.52 37.46
CA ARG A 23 17.46 61.63 38.31
C ARG A 23 17.81 61.46 39.78
N PHE A 24 18.67 60.49 40.10
CA PHE A 24 19.13 60.28 41.47
C PHE A 24 19.91 61.49 42.03
N VAL A 25 20.77 62.10 41.20
CA VAL A 25 21.53 63.31 41.60
C VAL A 25 20.62 64.54 41.74
N GLN A 26 19.55 64.64 40.95
CA GLN A 26 18.58 65.74 41.04
C GLN A 26 17.81 65.72 42.38
N ASP A 27 17.47 64.54 42.89
CA ASP A 27 16.79 64.44 44.20
C ASP A 27 17.69 64.88 45.37
N ASP A 28 19.03 64.82 45.21
CA ASP A 28 20.04 65.15 46.23
C ASP A 28 20.70 66.55 46.06
N SER A 29 20.46 67.29 44.96
CA SER A 29 21.17 68.54 44.66
C SER A 29 20.27 69.72 44.27
N ALA A 30 20.70 70.94 44.62
CA ALA A 30 19.98 72.20 44.32
C ALA A 30 20.15 72.69 42.87
N VAL A 31 20.69 71.86 41.97
CA VAL A 31 20.98 72.21 40.57
C VAL A 31 19.84 71.66 39.69
N ASP A 32 19.25 72.50 38.84
CA ASP A 32 18.20 72.07 37.92
C ASP A 32 18.79 71.30 36.73
N ILE A 33 18.64 69.97 36.75
CA ILE A 33 19.10 69.05 35.69
C ILE A 33 17.92 68.59 34.82
N SER A 34 16.73 69.16 35.00
CA SER A 34 15.49 68.73 34.32
C SER A 34 15.58 68.80 32.80
N GLU A 35 16.17 69.86 32.25
CA GLU A 35 16.34 70.03 30.80
C GLU A 35 17.24 68.95 30.19
N GLU A 36 18.32 68.59 30.88
CA GLU A 36 19.25 67.55 30.40
C GLU A 36 18.59 66.16 30.46
N ILE A 37 17.83 65.89 31.52
CA ILE A 37 17.04 64.66 31.65
C ILE A 37 16.00 64.56 30.53
N GLU A 38 15.29 65.66 30.22
CA GLU A 38 14.31 65.68 29.13
C GLU A 38 14.99 65.47 27.76
N ARG A 39 16.12 66.13 27.53
CA ARG A 39 16.92 65.98 26.31
C ARG A 39 17.39 64.54 26.12
N LEU A 40 17.97 63.93 27.15
CA LEU A 40 18.42 62.54 27.12
C LEU A 40 17.25 61.56 26.98
N SER A 41 16.11 61.84 27.62
CA SER A 41 14.89 61.03 27.49
C SER A 41 14.36 61.05 26.05
N LYS A 42 14.29 62.23 25.41
CA LYS A 42 13.92 62.34 23.99
C LYS A 42 14.91 61.60 23.09
N LYS A 43 16.21 61.72 23.36
CA LYS A 43 17.25 61.00 22.62
C LYS A 43 17.12 59.49 22.77
N SER A 44 16.85 59.00 23.98
CA SER A 44 16.61 57.58 24.25
C SER A 44 15.40 57.07 23.49
N GLN A 45 14.25 57.76 23.57
CA GLN A 45 13.05 57.40 22.83
C GLN A 45 13.26 57.37 21.31
N GLN A 46 13.96 58.37 20.75
CA GLN A 46 14.29 58.41 19.33
C GLN A 46 15.22 57.26 18.94
N LEU A 47 16.24 56.96 19.74
CA LEU A 47 17.14 55.84 19.51
C LEU A 47 16.40 54.50 19.56
N THR A 48 15.51 54.30 20.54
CA THR A 48 14.65 53.11 20.60
C THR A 48 13.81 52.99 19.34
N LYS A 49 13.21 54.08 18.87
CA LYS A 49 12.41 54.10 17.64
C LYS A 49 13.24 53.72 16.41
N ASP A 50 14.44 54.26 16.28
CA ASP A 50 15.31 54.01 15.13
C ASP A 50 15.82 52.56 15.09
N ILE A 51 16.20 52.00 16.25
CA ILE A 51 16.61 50.59 16.38
C ILE A 51 15.42 49.67 16.06
N TYR A 52 14.26 49.91 16.68
CA TYR A 52 13.08 49.05 16.50
C TYR A 52 12.46 49.14 15.10
N ALA A 53 12.69 50.22 14.36
CA ALA A 53 12.26 50.37 12.97
C ALA A 53 13.07 49.51 11.98
N ARG A 54 14.26 49.03 12.36
CA ARG A 54 15.21 48.32 11.48
C ARG A 54 15.62 46.95 12.01
N LEU A 55 14.75 46.32 12.80
CA LEU A 55 15.04 45.01 13.39
C LEU A 55 15.20 43.94 12.32
N THR A 56 16.24 43.13 12.46
CA THR A 56 16.42 41.91 11.68
C THR A 56 15.43 40.82 12.15
N PRO A 57 15.10 39.83 11.31
CA PRO A 57 14.29 38.69 11.72
C PRO A 57 14.81 37.99 12.97
N TRP A 58 16.13 37.89 13.13
CA TRP A 58 16.77 37.31 14.32
C TRP A 58 16.55 38.15 15.58
N GLN A 59 16.67 39.48 15.49
CA GLN A 59 16.38 40.36 16.62
C GLN A 59 14.90 40.28 17.03
N VAL A 60 13.98 40.11 16.06
CA VAL A 60 12.57 39.83 16.36
C VAL A 60 12.39 38.51 17.10
N VAL A 61 13.11 37.44 16.72
CA VAL A 61 13.12 36.16 17.47
C VAL A 61 13.59 36.38 18.91
N GLN A 62 14.63 37.19 19.12
CA GLN A 62 15.12 37.51 20.47
C GLN A 62 14.07 38.26 21.31
N ILE A 63 13.33 39.20 20.71
CA ILE A 63 12.22 39.92 21.38
C ILE A 63 11.05 38.97 21.69
N ALA A 64 10.71 38.05 20.78
CA ALA A 64 9.67 37.04 21.00
C ALA A 64 10.02 36.10 22.17
N ARG A 65 11.32 35.87 22.40
CA ARG A 65 11.88 35.06 23.48
C ARG A 65 12.23 35.85 24.74
N HIS A 66 11.96 37.16 24.76
CA HIS A 66 12.38 38.02 25.86
C HIS A 66 11.79 37.54 27.20
N ALA A 67 12.64 37.46 28.24
CA ALA A 67 12.24 36.90 29.53
C ALA A 67 11.09 37.65 30.22
N GLN A 68 10.94 38.94 29.91
CA GLN A 68 9.87 39.80 30.42
C GLN A 68 8.68 39.93 29.46
N ARG A 69 8.68 39.22 28.32
CA ARG A 69 7.52 39.21 27.41
C ARG A 69 6.26 38.75 28.16
N PRO A 70 5.10 39.43 28.01
CA PRO A 70 3.87 39.00 28.68
C PRO A 70 3.40 37.63 28.18
N TYR A 71 3.06 36.73 29.12
CA TYR A 71 2.54 35.39 28.82
C TYR A 71 1.00 35.37 28.89
N THR A 72 0.38 34.23 28.61
CA THR A 72 -1.08 34.08 28.56
C THR A 72 -1.76 34.61 29.82
N LEU A 73 -1.32 34.21 31.03
CA LEU A 73 -1.95 34.67 32.28
C LEU A 73 -1.83 36.18 32.52
N ASP A 74 -0.82 36.86 31.96
CA ASP A 74 -0.71 38.31 32.07
C ASP A 74 -1.83 38.98 31.25
N TYR A 75 -2.06 38.51 30.02
CA TYR A 75 -3.18 38.98 29.20
C TYR A 75 -4.54 38.58 29.76
N VAL A 76 -4.67 37.38 30.33
CA VAL A 76 -5.92 36.92 30.95
C VAL A 76 -6.36 37.88 32.05
N ARG A 77 -5.43 38.28 32.93
CA ARG A 77 -5.70 39.20 34.05
C ARG A 77 -6.07 40.62 33.60
N GLU A 78 -5.47 41.11 32.52
CA GLU A 78 -5.68 42.48 32.04
C GLU A 78 -6.88 42.61 31.09
N ILE A 79 -7.20 41.56 30.33
CA ILE A 79 -8.20 41.61 29.24
C ILE A 79 -9.55 40.99 29.65
N PHE A 80 -9.54 39.96 30.48
CA PHE A 80 -10.71 39.17 30.83
C PHE A 80 -11.10 39.34 32.30
N THR A 81 -12.36 39.05 32.60
CA THR A 81 -12.94 39.08 33.95
C THR A 81 -13.50 37.71 34.31
N ASP A 82 -13.68 37.42 35.60
CA ASP A 82 -14.24 36.15 36.11
C ASP A 82 -13.56 34.89 35.54
N PHE A 83 -12.23 34.91 35.39
CA PHE A 83 -11.48 33.76 34.89
C PHE A 83 -11.45 32.62 35.93
N HIS A 84 -12.01 31.48 35.55
CA HIS A 84 -12.00 30.24 36.31
C HIS A 84 -11.22 29.18 35.53
N GLU A 85 -9.99 28.92 35.96
CA GLU A 85 -9.14 27.90 35.34
C GLU A 85 -9.73 26.50 35.53
N LEU A 86 -9.69 25.70 34.47
CA LEU A 86 -10.20 24.33 34.43
C LEU A 86 -9.05 23.36 34.14
N HIS A 87 -8.89 22.37 35.01
CA HIS A 87 -7.75 21.46 35.00
C HIS A 87 -8.06 20.09 34.38
N GLY A 88 -7.02 19.43 33.86
CA GLY A 88 -6.99 18.02 33.46
C GLY A 88 -7.58 17.72 32.08
N ASP A 89 -7.12 16.62 31.47
CA ASP A 89 -7.64 16.08 30.20
C ASP A 89 -8.73 15.01 30.39
N ARG A 90 -8.95 14.55 31.63
CA ARG A 90 -9.85 13.43 32.01
C ARG A 90 -9.37 12.04 31.58
N SER A 91 -8.11 11.91 31.19
CA SER A 91 -7.52 10.64 30.76
C SER A 91 -6.20 10.33 31.46
N PHE A 92 -5.31 11.32 31.61
CA PHE A 92 -3.96 11.09 32.11
C PHE A 92 -3.56 12.11 33.20
N ALA A 93 -3.50 13.40 32.86
CA ALA A 93 -2.98 14.42 33.78
C ALA A 93 -3.48 15.83 33.45
N ASP A 94 -3.14 16.78 34.32
CA ASP A 94 -3.21 18.21 34.05
C ASP A 94 -1.84 18.72 33.61
N ASP A 95 -1.71 19.13 32.34
CA ASP A 95 -0.49 19.76 31.84
C ASP A 95 -0.52 21.27 32.16
N LEU A 96 0.45 21.73 32.94
CA LEU A 96 0.56 23.11 33.39
C LEU A 96 1.16 24.06 32.35
N SER A 97 1.67 23.52 31.23
CA SER A 97 2.11 24.30 30.08
C SER A 97 0.94 24.77 29.20
N ILE A 98 -0.25 24.19 29.35
CA ILE A 98 -1.51 24.65 28.76
C ILE A 98 -2.47 25.06 29.89
N ILE A 99 -2.75 26.35 29.96
CA ILE A 99 -3.79 26.87 30.85
C ILE A 99 -5.07 27.11 30.06
N GLY A 100 -6.22 27.03 30.72
CA GLY A 100 -7.46 27.39 30.08
C GLY A 100 -8.66 27.30 31.01
N GLY A 101 -9.72 28.03 30.68
CA GLY A 101 -10.84 28.21 31.58
C GLY A 101 -11.93 29.13 31.04
N LEU A 102 -13.04 29.15 31.77
CA LEU A 102 -14.16 30.04 31.50
C LEU A 102 -13.80 31.46 31.95
N ALA A 103 -14.17 32.45 31.17
CA ALA A 103 -13.97 33.85 31.50
C ALA A 103 -15.10 34.71 30.93
N ARG A 104 -15.03 36.01 31.16
CA ARG A 104 -15.88 37.01 30.51
C ARG A 104 -15.04 38.02 29.74
N PHE A 105 -15.36 38.18 28.47
CA PHE A 105 -14.79 39.19 27.59
C PHE A 105 -15.84 40.26 27.32
N ASN A 106 -15.62 41.48 27.84
CA ASN A 106 -16.62 42.57 27.85
C ASN A 106 -18.00 42.11 28.38
N GLY A 107 -18.02 41.30 29.43
CA GLY A 107 -19.24 40.76 30.05
C GLY A 107 -19.83 39.52 29.37
N GLN A 108 -19.42 39.19 28.13
CA GLN A 108 -19.86 38.00 27.42
C GLN A 108 -19.05 36.76 27.87
N PRO A 109 -19.69 35.60 28.15
CA PRO A 109 -18.96 34.38 28.49
C PRO A 109 -18.11 33.89 27.31
N CYS A 110 -16.88 33.44 27.60
CA CYS A 110 -15.95 32.90 26.62
C CYS A 110 -15.06 31.80 27.24
N MET A 111 -14.41 31.03 26.38
CA MET A 111 -13.35 30.09 26.77
C MET A 111 -11.99 30.70 26.39
N VAL A 112 -11.04 30.70 27.32
CA VAL A 112 -9.66 31.11 27.06
C VAL A 112 -8.74 29.91 27.21
N ILE A 113 -7.82 29.70 26.27
CA ILE A 113 -6.83 28.61 26.30
C ILE A 113 -5.49 29.20 25.87
N GLY A 114 -4.37 28.74 26.43
CA GLY A 114 -3.08 29.18 25.90
C GLY A 114 -1.89 28.49 26.51
N HIS A 115 -0.76 28.68 25.85
CA HIS A 115 0.52 28.22 26.36
C HIS A 115 0.93 29.10 27.54
N GLN A 116 1.45 28.49 28.59
CA GLN A 116 1.94 29.20 29.76
C GLN A 116 3.39 28.83 30.02
N LYS A 117 4.28 29.79 29.78
CA LYS A 117 5.68 29.74 30.18
C LYS A 117 5.85 30.14 31.66
N GLY A 118 7.06 30.01 32.19
CA GLY A 118 7.41 30.43 33.55
C GLY A 118 8.32 31.66 33.59
N ARG A 119 8.15 32.50 34.60
CA ARG A 119 8.99 33.69 34.84
C ARG A 119 10.34 33.31 35.45
N ASP A 120 10.31 32.51 36.51
CA ASP A 120 11.50 32.02 37.20
C ASP A 120 11.83 30.56 36.84
N THR A 121 12.99 30.07 37.29
CA THR A 121 13.47 28.71 37.00
C THR A 121 12.51 27.62 37.50
N LYS A 122 11.89 27.82 38.67
CA LYS A 122 10.97 26.85 39.27
C LYS A 122 9.69 26.76 38.46
N GLU A 123 9.12 27.91 38.09
CA GLU A 123 7.92 27.97 37.25
C GLU A 123 8.19 27.46 35.84
N ARG A 124 9.37 27.76 35.26
CA ARG A 124 9.76 27.24 33.94
C ARG A 124 9.84 25.73 33.93
N ALA A 125 10.45 25.12 34.94
CA ALA A 125 10.49 23.67 35.08
C ALA A 125 9.09 23.08 35.27
N LEU A 126 8.27 23.68 36.15
CA LEU A 126 6.90 23.24 36.42
C LEU A 126 6.02 23.25 35.16
N ARG A 127 6.14 24.28 34.34
CA ARG A 127 5.36 24.47 33.11
C ARG A 127 6.09 23.99 31.86
N ASN A 128 7.15 23.21 32.03
CA ASN A 128 7.94 22.64 30.94
C ASN A 128 8.33 23.68 29.86
N PHE A 129 8.69 24.90 30.28
CA PHE A 129 9.03 26.03 29.41
C PHE A 129 7.93 26.39 28.39
N GLY A 130 6.68 26.07 28.69
CA GLY A 130 5.55 26.26 27.77
C GLY A 130 5.51 25.23 26.65
N MET A 131 6.19 24.09 26.77
CA MET A 131 6.15 22.97 25.81
C MET A 131 5.15 21.89 26.24
N PRO A 132 3.99 21.76 25.60
CA PRO A 132 2.98 20.81 26.02
C PRO A 132 3.32 19.36 25.68
N ARG A 133 2.88 18.48 26.58
CA ARG A 133 2.77 17.04 26.40
C ARG A 133 1.39 16.71 25.80
N PRO A 134 1.13 15.45 25.39
CA PRO A 134 -0.12 15.09 24.71
C PRO A 134 -1.36 15.41 25.55
N GLU A 135 -1.30 15.16 26.86
CA GLU A 135 -2.34 15.51 27.83
C GLU A 135 -2.70 17.01 27.82
N GLY A 136 -1.76 17.92 27.52
CA GLY A 136 -2.04 19.36 27.38
C GLY A 136 -2.89 19.68 26.15
N TYR A 137 -2.63 19.04 25.02
CA TYR A 137 -3.45 19.20 23.81
C TYR A 137 -4.83 18.57 23.98
N ARG A 138 -4.94 17.41 24.64
CA ARG A 138 -6.23 16.80 24.99
C ARG A 138 -7.05 17.65 25.97
N LYS A 139 -6.40 18.30 26.94
CA LYS A 139 -7.02 19.32 27.79
C LYS A 139 -7.56 20.47 26.94
N ALA A 140 -6.78 20.99 25.99
CA ALA A 140 -7.26 22.01 25.07
C ALA A 140 -8.47 21.54 24.24
N GLU A 141 -8.44 20.32 23.67
CA GLU A 141 -9.57 19.72 22.94
C GLU A 141 -10.83 19.72 23.80
N ARG A 142 -10.72 19.22 25.03
CA ARG A 142 -11.83 19.12 25.99
C ARG A 142 -12.45 20.49 26.25
N LEU A 143 -11.62 21.51 26.45
CA LEU A 143 -12.08 22.88 26.71
C LEU A 143 -12.74 23.50 25.47
N MET A 144 -12.20 23.27 24.27
CA MET A 144 -12.81 23.74 23.02
C MET A 144 -14.16 23.09 22.76
N ARG A 145 -14.29 21.77 22.98
CA ARG A 145 -15.57 21.05 22.90
C ARG A 145 -16.58 21.52 23.93
N LEU A 146 -16.12 21.85 25.14
CA LEU A 146 -16.98 22.42 26.17
C LEU A 146 -17.52 23.80 25.75
N ALA A 147 -16.67 24.63 25.16
CA ALA A 147 -17.07 25.94 24.65
C ALA A 147 -18.09 25.82 23.50
N GLU A 148 -17.86 24.90 22.55
CA GLU A 148 -18.81 24.57 21.48
C GLU A 148 -20.16 24.11 22.04
N LYS A 149 -20.16 23.24 23.04
CA LYS A 149 -21.39 22.73 23.67
C LYS A 149 -22.29 23.86 24.20
N PHE A 150 -21.70 24.94 24.70
CA PHE A 150 -22.43 26.10 25.22
C PHE A 150 -22.53 27.26 24.23
N GLY A 151 -22.03 27.11 23.00
CA GLY A 151 -22.06 28.15 21.97
C GLY A 151 -21.31 29.42 22.36
N ILE A 152 -20.23 29.32 23.14
CA ILE A 152 -19.43 30.47 23.57
C ILE A 152 -18.13 30.58 22.76
N PRO A 153 -17.66 31.81 22.46
CA PRO A 153 -16.45 32.03 21.67
C PRO A 153 -15.20 31.55 22.40
N ILE A 154 -14.18 31.19 21.62
CA ILE A 154 -12.90 30.68 22.10
C ILE A 154 -11.79 31.66 21.71
N PHE A 155 -10.94 31.98 22.67
CA PHE A 155 -9.70 32.73 22.47
C PHE A 155 -8.51 31.84 22.80
N THR A 156 -7.57 31.70 21.86
CA THR A 156 -6.32 30.99 22.13
C THR A 156 -5.11 31.90 22.07
N PHE A 157 -4.14 31.66 22.96
CA PHE A 157 -2.89 32.41 23.06
C PHE A 157 -1.69 31.49 22.84
N VAL A 158 -0.94 31.75 21.77
CA VAL A 158 0.17 30.92 21.33
C VAL A 158 1.50 31.51 21.77
N ASP A 159 2.24 30.74 22.58
CA ASP A 159 3.58 31.08 23.05
C ASP A 159 4.34 29.83 23.51
N THR A 160 4.84 29.07 22.54
CA THR A 160 5.58 27.83 22.77
C THR A 160 6.79 27.72 21.85
N PRO A 161 7.94 27.23 22.36
CA PRO A 161 9.05 26.80 21.51
C PRO A 161 8.67 25.61 20.61
N GLY A 162 7.65 24.84 20.99
CA GLY A 162 7.19 23.65 20.31
C GLY A 162 6.58 22.63 21.29
N ALA A 163 6.02 21.55 20.74
CA ALA A 163 5.57 20.43 21.55
C ALA A 163 6.78 19.76 22.24
N TYR A 164 6.59 19.23 23.46
CA TYR A 164 7.68 18.60 24.20
C TYR A 164 8.18 17.33 23.47
N PRO A 165 9.47 17.27 23.06
CA PRO A 165 10.01 16.14 22.29
C PRO A 165 10.63 15.09 23.23
N GLY A 166 9.80 14.41 24.02
CA GLY A 166 10.27 13.43 25.01
C GLY A 166 9.64 12.05 24.84
N ILE A 167 10.33 11.01 25.33
CA ILE A 167 9.89 9.60 25.21
C ILE A 167 8.46 9.41 25.72
N GLY A 168 8.15 9.89 26.93
CA GLY A 168 6.81 9.78 27.48
C GLY A 168 5.74 10.54 26.67
N ALA A 169 6.10 11.62 25.96
CA ALA A 169 5.17 12.30 25.07
C ALA A 169 4.87 11.44 23.83
N GLU A 170 5.88 10.78 23.26
CA GLU A 170 5.70 9.86 22.13
C GLU A 170 4.87 8.63 22.53
N GLU A 171 5.19 7.98 23.66
CA GLU A 171 4.44 6.84 24.20
C GLU A 171 2.94 7.15 24.41
N ARG A 172 2.63 8.41 24.76
CA ARG A 172 1.26 8.88 24.98
C ARG A 172 0.63 9.53 23.74
N GLY A 173 1.28 9.47 22.58
CA GLY A 173 0.72 9.91 21.30
C GLY A 173 0.75 11.42 21.09
N GLN A 174 1.93 12.05 21.15
CA GLN A 174 2.10 13.49 20.84
C GLN A 174 1.59 13.85 19.44
N SER A 175 1.93 13.03 18.43
CA SER A 175 1.45 13.21 17.07
C SER A 175 -0.07 13.08 16.95
N GLU A 176 -0.66 12.11 17.64
CA GLU A 176 -2.12 11.89 17.66
C GLU A 176 -2.84 13.08 18.30
N ALA A 177 -2.39 13.53 19.48
CA ALA A 177 -3.03 14.63 20.20
C ALA A 177 -2.99 15.96 19.40
N ILE A 178 -1.86 16.24 18.72
CA ILE A 178 -1.76 17.39 17.82
C ILE A 178 -2.70 17.21 16.63
N GLY A 179 -2.63 16.10 15.90
CA GLY A 179 -3.44 15.86 14.72
C GLY A 179 -4.95 15.87 15.02
N ARG A 180 -5.35 15.33 16.18
CA ARG A 180 -6.72 15.35 16.67
C ARG A 180 -7.21 16.77 16.91
N ASN A 181 -6.41 17.61 17.55
CA ASN A 181 -6.76 19.02 17.74
C ASN A 181 -6.96 19.75 16.41
N LEU A 182 -6.07 19.57 15.43
CA LEU A 182 -6.22 20.19 14.11
C LEU A 182 -7.57 19.84 13.47
N TYR A 183 -7.93 18.55 13.52
CA TYR A 183 -9.20 18.05 13.01
C TYR A 183 -10.40 18.64 13.76
N VAL A 184 -10.38 18.62 15.10
CA VAL A 184 -11.46 19.15 15.94
C VAL A 184 -11.65 20.64 15.69
N MET A 185 -10.57 21.41 15.69
CA MET A 185 -10.60 22.86 15.52
C MET A 185 -11.14 23.28 14.15
N ALA A 186 -10.84 22.51 13.09
CA ALA A 186 -11.41 22.75 11.77
C ALA A 186 -12.95 22.66 11.78
N GLU A 187 -13.55 21.78 12.60
CA GLU A 187 -14.99 21.53 12.60
C GLU A 187 -15.80 22.33 13.63
N LEU A 188 -15.16 23.02 14.58
CA LEU A 188 -15.84 23.70 15.70
C LEU A 188 -16.96 24.66 15.25
N LYS A 189 -18.13 24.53 15.88
CA LYS A 189 -19.33 25.34 15.65
C LYS A 189 -19.43 26.56 16.59
N THR A 190 -18.31 27.23 16.80
CA THR A 190 -18.24 28.46 17.60
C THR A 190 -17.10 29.35 17.09
N PRO A 191 -17.18 30.69 17.23
CA PRO A 191 -16.09 31.58 16.86
C PRO A 191 -14.80 31.27 17.61
N LEU A 192 -13.71 31.17 16.85
CA LEU A 192 -12.39 30.85 17.37
C LEU A 192 -11.37 31.88 16.86
N ILE A 193 -10.74 32.57 17.81
CA ILE A 193 -9.76 33.62 17.56
C ILE A 193 -8.44 33.22 18.21
N VAL A 194 -7.39 33.12 17.40
CA VAL A 194 -6.03 32.79 17.82
C VAL A 194 -5.19 34.06 17.84
N THR A 195 -4.37 34.23 18.87
CA THR A 195 -3.32 35.25 18.89
C THR A 195 -1.97 34.61 19.20
N ILE A 196 -1.00 34.76 18.30
CA ILE A 196 0.40 34.43 18.61
C ILE A 196 0.98 35.60 19.39
N ILE A 197 1.26 35.37 20.67
CA ILE A 197 1.73 36.40 21.60
C ILE A 197 3.23 36.34 21.84
N GLY A 198 3.90 35.22 21.56
CA GLY A 198 5.34 35.06 21.69
C GLY A 198 5.90 34.20 20.57
N GLU A 199 6.28 32.98 20.89
CA GLU A 199 6.78 32.01 19.90
C GLU A 199 5.67 31.09 19.40
N GLY A 200 5.53 30.98 18.08
CA GLY A 200 4.69 29.99 17.40
C GLY A 200 5.54 28.82 16.91
N GLY A 201 5.95 27.93 17.81
CA GLY A 201 6.79 26.78 17.49
C GLY A 201 6.05 25.60 16.84
N SER A 202 6.19 25.43 15.53
CA SER A 202 5.85 24.22 14.78
C SER A 202 4.44 23.66 15.04
N GLY A 203 4.27 22.35 14.97
CA GLY A 203 3.02 21.64 15.23
C GLY A 203 2.48 21.85 16.64
N GLY A 204 3.34 22.13 17.63
CA GLY A 204 2.89 22.39 18.99
C GLY A 204 2.12 23.70 19.12
N ALA A 205 2.56 24.75 18.44
CA ALA A 205 1.79 25.97 18.28
C ALA A 205 0.53 25.75 17.43
N LEU A 206 0.66 25.02 16.32
CA LEU A 206 -0.43 24.77 15.38
C LEU A 206 -1.61 24.02 16.03
N ALA A 207 -1.33 23.16 17.01
CA ALA A 207 -2.31 22.37 17.75
C ALA A 207 -3.36 23.20 18.51
N ILE A 208 -3.16 24.52 18.68
CA ILE A 208 -4.19 25.44 19.19
C ILE A 208 -4.29 26.72 18.34
N ALA A 209 -3.89 26.67 17.07
CA ALA A 209 -3.84 27.84 16.18
C ALA A 209 -4.70 27.75 14.89
N VAL A 210 -5.45 26.67 14.69
CA VAL A 210 -6.48 26.60 13.63
C VAL A 210 -7.67 27.47 14.03
N ALA A 211 -8.05 28.47 13.24
CA ALA A 211 -9.06 29.45 13.66
C ALA A 211 -9.76 30.19 12.52
N ASP A 212 -10.82 30.90 12.88
CA ASP A 212 -11.52 31.83 11.98
C ASP A 212 -10.71 33.11 11.78
N SER A 213 -10.00 33.55 12.82
CA SER A 213 -9.09 34.70 12.78
C SER A 213 -7.79 34.39 13.55
N VAL A 214 -6.66 34.62 12.90
CA VAL A 214 -5.31 34.47 13.44
C VAL A 214 -4.64 35.84 13.48
N LEU A 215 -4.36 36.30 14.69
CA LEU A 215 -3.66 37.53 14.99
C LEU A 215 -2.21 37.20 15.39
N MET A 216 -1.28 38.11 15.10
CA MET A 216 0.09 38.06 15.61
C MET A 216 0.44 39.39 16.26
N LEU A 217 1.12 39.34 17.41
CA LEU A 217 1.81 40.54 17.91
C LEU A 217 2.99 40.87 16.99
N GLN A 218 3.30 42.16 16.85
CA GLN A 218 4.29 42.66 15.88
C GLN A 218 5.66 41.95 15.94
N PHE A 219 6.13 41.66 17.15
CA PHE A 219 7.42 41.01 17.41
C PHE A 219 7.26 39.56 17.88
N SER A 220 6.10 38.94 17.66
CA SER A 220 5.93 37.49 17.75
C SER A 220 6.46 36.80 16.50
N THR A 221 6.72 35.49 16.60
CA THR A 221 7.22 34.67 15.50
C THR A 221 6.35 33.43 15.29
N TYR A 222 6.28 32.92 14.06
CA TYR A 222 5.57 31.68 13.77
C TYR A 222 6.32 30.91 12.68
N SER A 223 6.75 29.68 12.98
CA SER A 223 7.60 28.90 12.07
C SER A 223 7.34 27.40 12.18
N VAL A 224 7.58 26.68 11.07
CA VAL A 224 7.49 25.21 10.99
C VAL A 224 8.59 24.50 11.80
N ILE A 225 9.72 25.18 12.02
CA ILE A 225 10.88 24.67 12.77
C ILE A 225 11.59 25.86 13.45
N SER A 226 12.29 25.61 14.56
CA SER A 226 13.12 26.65 15.18
C SER A 226 14.24 27.09 14.22
N PRO A 227 14.67 28.37 14.25
CA PRO A 227 15.81 28.82 13.44
C PRO A 227 17.08 28.00 13.70
N GLU A 228 17.34 27.61 14.95
CA GLU A 228 18.46 26.76 15.33
C GLU A 228 18.38 25.36 14.72
N GLY A 229 17.19 24.75 14.74
CA GLY A 229 16.95 23.43 14.14
C GLY A 229 17.08 23.47 12.61
N CYS A 230 16.57 24.53 11.98
CA CYS A 230 16.74 24.73 10.54
C CYS A 230 18.23 24.90 10.16
N ALA A 231 18.95 25.72 10.93
CA ALA A 231 20.37 25.97 10.73
C ALA A 231 21.23 24.70 10.89
N SER A 232 20.93 23.87 11.89
CA SER A 232 21.64 22.60 12.09
C SER A 232 21.36 21.57 11.00
N ILE A 233 20.19 21.61 10.34
CA ILE A 233 19.84 20.69 9.26
C ILE A 233 20.38 21.17 7.91
N LEU A 234 20.04 22.40 7.50
CA LEU A 234 20.33 22.90 6.16
C LEU A 234 21.76 23.45 6.02
N TRP A 235 22.28 24.08 7.08
CA TRP A 235 23.64 24.65 7.10
C TRP A 235 24.63 23.80 7.91
N LYS A 236 24.18 22.72 8.56
CA LYS A 236 25.01 21.89 9.46
C LYS A 236 25.71 22.69 10.56
N SER A 237 25.13 23.82 10.98
CA SER A 237 25.71 24.71 11.98
C SER A 237 24.63 25.52 12.71
N ALA A 238 24.56 25.38 14.03
CA ALA A 238 23.62 26.16 14.85
C ALA A 238 23.93 27.66 14.87
N ALA A 239 25.19 28.05 14.62
CA ALA A 239 25.59 29.46 14.54
C ALA A 239 24.93 30.21 13.36
N LYS A 240 24.38 29.47 12.39
CA LYS A 240 23.64 30.00 11.24
C LYS A 240 22.15 30.26 11.52
N ALA A 241 21.73 30.26 12.80
CA ALA A 241 20.36 30.57 13.19
C ALA A 241 19.85 31.95 12.69
N PRO A 242 20.66 33.03 12.64
CA PRO A 242 20.22 34.30 12.05
C PRO A 242 19.87 34.17 10.56
N ASP A 243 20.73 33.52 9.77
CA ASP A 243 20.51 33.27 8.34
C ASP A 243 19.24 32.41 8.12
N ALA A 244 19.06 31.39 8.96
CA ALA A 244 17.87 30.54 8.93
C ALA A 244 16.58 31.28 9.31
N ALA A 245 16.64 32.20 10.28
CA ALA A 245 15.48 33.02 10.68
C ALA A 245 15.00 33.91 9.53
N GLU A 246 15.92 34.45 8.73
CA GLU A 246 15.59 35.21 7.53
C GLU A 246 14.97 34.32 6.43
N ALA A 247 15.58 33.18 6.15
CA ALA A 247 15.09 32.23 5.15
C ALA A 247 13.68 31.70 5.47
N LEU A 248 13.39 31.43 6.75
CA LEU A 248 12.09 30.92 7.21
C LEU A 248 10.95 31.94 7.09
N SER A 249 11.24 33.25 6.93
CA SER A 249 10.21 34.31 6.82
C SER A 249 9.17 34.29 7.95
N LEU A 250 9.63 34.09 9.18
CA LEU A 250 8.83 33.81 10.39
C LEU A 250 8.18 35.02 11.07
N THR A 251 8.40 36.25 10.57
CA THR A 251 7.94 37.49 11.22
C THR A 251 6.50 37.84 10.85
N ALA A 252 5.79 38.54 11.75
CA ALA A 252 4.38 38.92 11.56
C ALA A 252 4.11 39.61 10.20
N HIS A 253 4.97 40.55 9.80
CA HIS A 253 4.85 41.26 8.54
C HIS A 253 4.98 40.35 7.31
N ARG A 254 5.91 39.40 7.33
CA ARG A 254 6.10 38.44 6.22
C ARG A 254 4.93 37.48 6.12
N LEU A 255 4.49 36.92 7.24
CA LEU A 255 3.35 36.00 7.28
C LEU A 255 2.04 36.68 6.88
N LYS A 256 1.86 37.98 7.23
CA LYS A 256 0.71 38.76 6.77
C LYS A 256 0.75 38.98 5.26
N ALA A 257 1.91 39.31 4.70
CA ALA A 257 2.08 39.48 3.25
C ALA A 257 1.84 38.17 2.47
N LEU A 258 2.09 37.02 3.10
CA LEU A 258 1.80 35.69 2.54
C LEU A 258 0.32 35.26 2.72
N GLY A 259 -0.49 36.04 3.44
CA GLY A 259 -1.89 35.71 3.72
C GLY A 259 -2.09 34.61 4.76
N LEU A 260 -1.06 34.27 5.55
CA LEU A 260 -1.14 33.22 6.57
C LEU A 260 -1.82 33.69 7.86
N ILE A 261 -1.76 35.00 8.14
CA ILE A 261 -2.41 35.65 9.29
C ILE A 261 -3.33 36.82 8.85
N ASP A 262 -4.26 37.22 9.72
CA ASP A 262 -5.27 38.23 9.39
C ASP A 262 -4.92 39.63 9.90
N LYS A 263 -4.30 39.74 11.08
CA LYS A 263 -4.03 41.04 11.69
C LYS A 263 -2.73 41.01 12.46
N ILE A 264 -1.95 42.07 12.30
CA ILE A 264 -0.80 42.36 13.15
C ILE A 264 -1.28 43.34 14.22
N VAL A 265 -1.03 43.03 15.49
CA VAL A 265 -1.26 43.94 16.60
C VAL A 265 0.08 44.59 16.93
N ASN A 266 0.17 45.90 16.67
CA ASN A 266 1.38 46.66 16.94
C ASN A 266 1.71 46.62 18.43
N GLU A 267 2.99 46.43 18.74
CA GLU A 267 3.47 46.46 20.12
C GLU A 267 3.82 47.90 20.54
N PRO A 268 3.83 48.21 21.85
CA PRO A 268 4.40 49.46 22.35
C PRO A 268 5.84 49.68 21.86
N LEU A 269 6.31 50.93 21.94
CA LEU A 269 7.69 51.26 21.61
C LEU A 269 8.64 50.42 22.49
N GLY A 270 9.56 49.70 21.84
CA GLY A 270 10.46 48.77 22.54
C GLY A 270 9.86 47.37 22.81
N GLY A 271 8.66 47.08 22.32
CA GLY A 271 8.01 45.77 22.43
C GLY A 271 7.08 45.60 23.65
N ALA A 272 6.32 44.51 23.66
CA ALA A 272 5.24 44.23 24.61
C ALA A 272 5.69 44.19 26.09
N HIS A 273 6.96 43.88 26.34
CA HIS A 273 7.51 43.82 27.70
C HIS A 273 7.78 45.20 28.31
N ARG A 274 7.86 46.26 27.51
CA ARG A 274 8.09 47.64 27.98
C ARG A 274 6.83 48.26 28.58
N ASP A 275 5.67 47.97 27.99
CA ASP A 275 4.38 48.39 28.53
C ASP A 275 3.31 47.29 28.34
N PRO A 276 3.28 46.28 29.24
CA PRO A 276 2.32 45.19 29.16
C PRO A 276 0.86 45.65 29.22
N LYS A 277 0.56 46.75 29.92
CA LYS A 277 -0.80 47.29 30.05
C LYS A 277 -1.27 47.93 28.75
N ALA A 278 -0.43 48.75 28.12
CA ALA A 278 -0.74 49.29 26.80
C ALA A 278 -0.86 48.18 25.76
N MET A 279 0.01 47.16 25.81
CA MET A 279 -0.09 45.99 24.93
C MET A 279 -1.42 45.26 25.12
N ALA A 280 -1.83 45.00 26.36
CA ALA A 280 -3.11 44.36 26.65
C ALA A 280 -4.30 45.17 26.14
N ALA A 281 -4.27 46.51 26.25
CA ALA A 281 -5.31 47.39 25.72
C ALA A 281 -5.40 47.32 24.19
N LEU A 282 -4.26 47.34 23.49
CA LEU A 282 -4.19 47.22 22.03
C LEU A 282 -4.70 45.84 21.57
N LEU A 283 -4.30 44.78 22.26
CA LEU A 283 -4.76 43.41 21.98
C LEU A 283 -6.26 43.27 22.24
N ARG A 284 -6.78 43.79 23.36
CA ARG A 284 -8.22 43.80 23.68
C ARG A 284 -9.02 44.45 22.56
N ARG A 285 -8.59 45.61 22.05
CA ARG A 285 -9.24 46.26 20.91
C ARG A 285 -9.26 45.36 19.68
N ALA A 286 -8.13 44.74 19.34
CA ALA A 286 -8.06 43.85 18.20
C ALA A 286 -8.98 42.62 18.33
N LEU A 287 -9.06 42.03 19.53
CA LEU A 287 -9.95 40.91 19.84
C LEU A 287 -11.43 41.31 19.76
N VAL A 288 -11.80 42.51 20.21
CA VAL A 288 -13.17 43.06 20.06
C VAL A 288 -13.56 43.17 18.59
N ASP A 289 -12.69 43.75 17.77
CA ASP A 289 -12.93 43.92 16.34
C ASP A 289 -13.13 42.56 15.65
N SER A 290 -12.23 41.60 15.93
CA SER A 290 -12.30 40.24 15.36
C SER A 290 -13.55 39.49 15.81
N LEU A 291 -13.90 39.54 17.10
CA LEU A 291 -15.09 38.86 17.62
C LEU A 291 -16.37 39.43 17.01
N ARG A 292 -16.49 40.76 16.92
CA ARG A 292 -17.64 41.42 16.32
C ARG A 292 -17.83 40.99 14.86
N GLN A 293 -16.75 40.88 14.10
CA GLN A 293 -16.80 40.42 12.72
C GLN A 293 -17.31 38.98 12.60
N LEU A 294 -16.88 38.09 13.49
CA LEU A 294 -17.27 36.67 13.46
C LEU A 294 -18.70 36.44 13.97
N GLN A 295 -19.15 37.22 14.95
CA GLN A 295 -20.53 37.13 15.47
C GLN A 295 -21.59 37.58 14.47
N GLY A 296 -21.20 38.32 13.44
CA GLY A 296 -22.09 38.67 12.33
C GLY A 296 -22.34 37.53 11.33
N MET A 297 -21.68 36.38 11.49
CA MET A 297 -21.75 35.25 10.55
C MET A 297 -22.64 34.12 11.09
N SER A 298 -23.31 33.39 10.21
CA SER A 298 -23.98 32.15 10.60
C SER A 298 -22.95 31.05 10.92
N LEU A 299 -23.34 30.05 11.69
CA LEU A 299 -22.44 28.92 12.01
C LEU A 299 -22.02 28.12 10.76
N ALA A 300 -22.87 28.11 9.73
CA ALA A 300 -22.55 27.46 8.46
C ALA A 300 -21.45 28.24 7.73
N ASP A 301 -21.65 29.55 7.54
CA ASP A 301 -20.69 30.43 6.86
C ASP A 301 -19.35 30.47 7.60
N LEU A 302 -19.37 30.45 8.93
CA LEU A 302 -18.17 30.43 9.76
C LEU A 302 -17.32 29.18 9.50
N ARG A 303 -17.94 28.01 9.40
CA ARG A 303 -17.24 26.75 9.09
C ARG A 303 -16.76 26.69 7.65
N GLU A 304 -17.59 27.12 6.71
CA GLU A 304 -17.23 27.17 5.30
C GLU A 304 -16.04 28.10 5.07
N ARG A 305 -16.09 29.32 5.59
CA ARG A 305 -14.97 30.28 5.56
C ARG A 305 -13.70 29.71 6.17
N ARG A 306 -13.80 28.99 7.31
CA ARG A 306 -12.63 28.34 7.93
C ARG A 306 -12.06 27.26 7.04
N LEU A 307 -12.90 26.44 6.41
CA LEU A 307 -12.47 25.40 5.48
C LEU A 307 -11.81 26.01 4.23
N GLU A 308 -12.44 27.00 3.60
CA GLU A 308 -11.87 27.71 2.44
C GLU A 308 -10.51 28.31 2.76
N ARG A 309 -10.38 28.97 3.92
CA ARG A 309 -9.11 29.48 4.42
C ARG A 309 -8.06 28.39 4.53
N LEU A 310 -8.40 27.25 5.15
CA LEU A 310 -7.47 26.14 5.35
C LEU A 310 -7.04 25.52 4.01
N MET A 311 -7.99 25.33 3.08
CA MET A 311 -7.73 24.77 1.75
C MET A 311 -6.99 25.75 0.83
N GLY A 312 -7.12 27.05 1.06
CA GLY A 312 -6.42 28.11 0.34
C GLY A 312 -4.97 28.32 0.78
N TYR A 313 -4.52 27.69 1.87
CA TYR A 313 -3.13 27.77 2.28
C TYR A 313 -2.18 26.99 1.37
N GLY A 314 -1.10 27.65 0.98
CA GLY A 314 -0.08 27.09 0.11
C GLY A 314 -0.11 27.74 -1.28
N LYS A 315 1.07 27.82 -1.90
CA LYS A 315 1.21 28.20 -3.30
C LYS A 315 1.99 27.09 -3.97
N PHE A 316 1.31 26.36 -4.82
CA PHE A 316 1.92 25.37 -5.68
C PHE A 316 1.68 25.82 -7.11
N LYS A 317 2.68 25.62 -7.95
CA LYS A 317 2.42 25.63 -9.38
C LYS A 317 1.70 24.31 -9.65
N GLU A 318 0.41 24.38 -9.92
CA GLU A 318 -0.22 23.28 -10.64
C GLU A 318 0.62 23.10 -11.89
N THR A 319 1.37 22.01 -11.91
CA THR A 319 1.94 21.56 -13.16
C THR A 319 0.70 21.09 -13.90
N THR A 320 0.11 21.98 -14.69
CA THR A 320 -0.96 21.61 -15.61
C THR A 320 -0.38 20.45 -16.37
N THR A 321 -0.84 19.25 -16.05
CA THR A 321 -0.44 18.01 -16.71
C THR A 321 -1.18 17.93 -18.05
N ILE A 322 -1.20 19.05 -18.75
CA ILE A 322 -1.51 19.22 -20.16
C ILE A 322 -0.16 19.66 -20.76
N GLY A 323 0.77 18.70 -20.94
CA GLY A 323 1.98 18.92 -21.73
C GLY A 323 3.33 18.47 -21.15
N SER A 324 3.48 18.21 -19.84
CA SER A 324 4.79 17.80 -19.27
C SER A 324 4.75 16.67 -18.23
N ALA A 325 3.58 16.07 -17.98
CA ALA A 325 3.37 15.07 -16.94
C ALA A 325 4.00 13.69 -17.20
N GLN A 326 4.40 13.41 -18.42
CA GLN A 326 4.40 12.03 -18.90
C GLN A 326 5.74 11.30 -18.83
N PRO A 327 6.92 11.96 -18.87
CA PRO A 327 8.17 11.24 -18.64
C PRO A 327 8.35 10.83 -17.18
N GLN A 328 7.95 11.63 -16.18
CA GLN A 328 8.28 11.36 -14.77
C GLN A 328 7.42 10.29 -14.10
N ALA A 329 6.10 10.23 -14.33
CA ALA A 329 5.26 9.17 -13.77
C ALA A 329 5.58 7.80 -14.40
N LEU A 330 5.92 7.80 -15.69
CA LEU A 330 6.31 6.61 -16.43
C LEU A 330 7.77 6.20 -16.13
N SER A 331 8.67 7.16 -16.01
CA SER A 331 10.04 6.96 -15.52
C SER A 331 10.04 6.49 -14.06
N ALA A 332 9.15 6.97 -13.19
CA ALA A 332 9.01 6.46 -11.82
C ALA A 332 8.46 5.03 -11.78
N ALA A 333 7.52 4.68 -12.69
CA ALA A 333 7.02 3.31 -12.82
C ALA A 333 8.06 2.34 -13.41
N LEU A 334 8.99 2.85 -14.23
CA LEU A 334 10.07 2.09 -14.88
C LEU A 334 11.42 2.20 -14.14
N GLN A 335 11.58 3.13 -13.20
CA GLN A 335 12.77 3.36 -12.36
C GLN A 335 13.23 2.14 -11.57
N PRO A 336 12.36 1.24 -11.08
CA PRO A 336 12.83 0.02 -10.41
C PRO A 336 13.57 -0.96 -11.33
N LEU A 337 13.55 -0.76 -12.66
CA LEU A 337 14.09 -1.70 -13.65
C LEU A 337 15.59 -1.50 -13.97
N HIS A 338 16.34 -0.79 -13.12
CA HIS A 338 17.79 -0.58 -13.27
C HIS A 338 18.63 -1.86 -13.07
N VAL A 339 18.51 -2.89 -13.92
CA VAL A 339 19.46 -4.00 -13.97
C VAL A 339 19.52 -4.57 -15.40
N ASN A 340 20.73 -4.62 -15.98
CA ASN A 340 21.20 -5.31 -17.21
C ASN A 340 20.37 -6.50 -17.76
N GLN A 341 19.10 -6.32 -18.08
CA GLN A 341 18.19 -7.38 -18.51
C GLN A 341 17.36 -6.90 -19.71
N THR A 342 17.11 -7.81 -20.67
CA THR A 342 16.27 -7.49 -21.83
C THR A 342 14.82 -7.33 -21.39
N LEU A 343 14.22 -6.18 -21.72
CA LEU A 343 12.81 -5.89 -21.52
C LEU A 343 12.04 -6.20 -22.80
N ALA A 344 11.08 -7.13 -22.72
CA ALA A 344 10.15 -7.38 -23.82
C ALA A 344 8.92 -6.48 -23.69
N ILE A 345 8.51 -5.86 -24.79
CA ILE A 345 7.33 -5.01 -24.88
C ILE A 345 6.33 -5.67 -25.82
N ALA A 346 5.13 -5.99 -25.34
CA ALA A 346 4.04 -6.42 -26.22
C ALA A 346 3.61 -5.26 -27.10
N PHE A 347 3.88 -5.37 -28.40
CA PHE A 347 3.81 -4.28 -29.35
C PHE A 347 2.81 -4.56 -30.48
N SER A 348 1.66 -3.91 -30.41
CA SER A 348 0.56 -4.06 -31.37
C SER A 348 0.56 -3.00 -32.47
N GLY A 349 1.37 -1.94 -32.34
CA GLY A 349 1.35 -0.76 -33.20
C GLY A 349 0.24 0.25 -32.87
N GLY A 350 -0.68 -0.10 -31.96
CA GLY A 350 -1.66 0.84 -31.42
C GLY A 350 -1.08 1.82 -30.41
N LEU A 351 -1.82 2.90 -30.15
CA LEU A 351 -1.43 4.04 -29.29
C LEU A 351 -0.70 3.61 -28.02
N ASP A 352 -1.33 2.75 -27.22
CA ASP A 352 -0.84 2.41 -25.88
C ASP A 352 0.49 1.66 -25.93
N SER A 353 0.63 0.76 -26.91
CA SER A 353 1.86 -0.02 -27.11
C SER A 353 3.00 0.80 -27.73
N THR A 354 2.69 1.78 -28.60
CA THR A 354 3.68 2.72 -29.16
C THR A 354 4.22 3.65 -28.09
N VAL A 355 3.35 4.22 -27.25
CA VAL A 355 3.76 5.06 -26.12
C VAL A 355 4.60 4.28 -25.12
N LEU A 356 4.19 3.06 -24.78
CA LEU A 356 4.95 2.18 -23.88
C LEU A 356 6.35 1.88 -24.42
N LEU A 357 6.46 1.53 -25.71
CA LEU A 357 7.75 1.26 -26.35
C LEU A 357 8.66 2.48 -26.32
N HIS A 358 8.18 3.64 -26.80
CA HIS A 358 8.95 4.87 -26.85
C HIS A 358 9.42 5.31 -25.44
N ALA A 359 8.56 5.18 -24.45
CA ALA A 359 8.90 5.53 -23.07
C ALA A 359 9.90 4.56 -22.44
N ALA A 360 9.79 3.25 -22.71
CA ALA A 360 10.75 2.25 -22.25
C ALA A 360 12.15 2.55 -22.79
N ILE A 361 12.27 2.86 -24.09
CA ILE A 361 13.53 3.25 -24.74
C ILE A 361 14.13 4.47 -24.05
N SER A 362 13.32 5.48 -23.75
CA SER A 362 13.76 6.71 -23.07
C SER A 362 14.31 6.45 -21.66
N CYS A 363 13.93 5.34 -21.02
CA CYS A 363 14.35 4.99 -19.67
C CYS A 363 15.58 4.07 -19.63
N VAL A 364 15.65 3.06 -20.50
CA VAL A 364 16.67 1.99 -20.42
C VAL A 364 17.56 1.85 -21.67
N GLY A 365 17.32 2.64 -22.72
CA GLY A 365 18.00 2.50 -24.00
C GLY A 365 17.31 1.52 -24.97
N ALA A 366 17.53 1.72 -26.26
CA ALA A 366 16.91 0.92 -27.32
C ALA A 366 17.47 -0.51 -27.38
N GLU A 367 18.75 -0.67 -27.04
CA GLU A 367 19.49 -1.93 -27.03
C GLU A 367 18.96 -2.95 -26.00
N GLN A 368 18.40 -2.45 -24.90
CA GLN A 368 17.81 -3.26 -23.83
C GLN A 368 16.34 -3.62 -24.09
N CYS A 369 15.71 -3.02 -25.11
CA CYS A 369 14.32 -3.26 -25.46
C CYS A 369 14.20 -4.29 -26.59
N VAL A 370 13.11 -5.08 -26.55
CA VAL A 370 12.66 -5.88 -27.69
C VAL A 370 11.15 -5.74 -27.86
N ALA A 371 10.71 -5.36 -29.06
CA ALA A 371 9.30 -5.22 -29.41
C ALA A 371 8.77 -6.56 -29.95
N LEU A 372 7.71 -7.07 -29.32
CA LEU A 372 7.11 -8.37 -29.63
C LEU A 372 5.70 -8.21 -30.22
N HIS A 373 5.51 -8.60 -31.47
CA HIS A 373 4.23 -8.51 -32.16
C HIS A 373 3.58 -9.89 -32.34
N ILE A 374 2.26 -9.97 -32.17
CA ILE A 374 1.49 -11.19 -32.44
C ILE A 374 0.54 -10.95 -33.60
N HIS A 375 0.79 -11.63 -34.71
CA HIS A 375 -0.08 -11.64 -35.88
C HIS A 375 -1.16 -12.69 -35.67
N HIS A 376 -2.41 -12.26 -35.42
CA HIS A 376 -3.51 -13.15 -35.10
C HIS A 376 -4.40 -13.51 -36.30
N GLY A 377 -4.11 -12.99 -37.51
CA GLY A 377 -4.83 -13.32 -38.75
C GLY A 377 -6.34 -13.05 -38.76
N LEU A 378 -6.86 -12.23 -37.84
CA LEU A 378 -8.31 -11.98 -37.73
C LEU A 378 -8.78 -10.75 -38.51
N SER A 379 -7.92 -9.73 -38.67
CA SER A 379 -8.23 -8.52 -39.45
C SER A 379 -7.66 -8.63 -40.86
N LEU A 380 -8.34 -8.01 -41.82
CA LEU A 380 -7.87 -7.86 -43.20
C LEU A 380 -6.60 -6.98 -43.29
N HIS A 381 -6.30 -6.21 -42.25
CA HIS A 381 -5.14 -5.33 -42.15
C HIS A 381 -3.97 -5.92 -41.34
N ALA A 382 -4.07 -7.18 -40.90
CA ALA A 382 -3.06 -7.79 -40.02
C ALA A 382 -1.64 -7.77 -40.60
N ASP A 383 -1.49 -8.00 -41.91
CA ASP A 383 -0.19 -7.93 -42.59
C ASP A 383 0.36 -6.50 -42.63
N ALA A 384 -0.51 -5.51 -42.84
CA ALA A 384 -0.13 -4.10 -42.81
C ALA A 384 0.28 -3.64 -41.40
N TRP A 385 -0.38 -4.17 -40.36
CA TRP A 385 -0.03 -3.88 -38.97
C TRP A 385 1.34 -4.46 -38.59
N LEU A 386 1.64 -5.69 -39.03
CA LEU A 386 2.96 -6.28 -38.88
C LEU A 386 4.04 -5.41 -39.54
N ALA A 387 3.84 -5.02 -40.80
CA ALA A 387 4.78 -4.18 -41.53
C ALA A 387 4.99 -2.79 -40.87
N HIS A 388 3.92 -2.18 -40.36
CA HIS A 388 4.01 -0.92 -39.61
C HIS A 388 4.82 -1.09 -38.31
N CYS A 389 4.57 -2.17 -37.56
CA CYS A 389 5.29 -2.42 -36.31
C CYS A 389 6.79 -2.64 -36.56
N ASP A 390 7.13 -3.42 -37.58
CA ASP A 390 8.53 -3.67 -37.96
C ASP A 390 9.23 -2.36 -38.36
N ALA A 391 8.60 -1.56 -39.22
CA ALA A 391 9.13 -0.26 -39.64
C ALA A 391 9.33 0.72 -38.46
N LEU A 392 8.38 0.77 -37.52
CA LEU A 392 8.48 1.67 -36.36
C LEU A 392 9.54 1.20 -35.35
N ALA A 393 9.66 -0.11 -35.14
CA ALA A 393 10.73 -0.67 -34.31
C ALA A 393 12.12 -0.39 -34.91
N ALA A 394 12.27 -0.52 -36.23
CA ALA A 394 13.48 -0.16 -36.94
C ALA A 394 13.80 1.35 -36.83
N GLN A 395 12.80 2.21 -36.96
CA GLN A 395 12.95 3.67 -36.78
C GLN A 395 13.44 4.03 -35.37
N PHE A 396 12.98 3.31 -34.35
CA PHE A 396 13.41 3.51 -32.97
C PHE A 396 14.72 2.77 -32.60
N GLY A 397 15.30 2.01 -33.54
CA GLY A 397 16.53 1.24 -33.30
C GLY A 397 16.34 0.06 -32.34
N VAL A 398 15.14 -0.49 -32.22
CA VAL A 398 14.79 -1.57 -31.29
C VAL A 398 14.71 -2.91 -32.02
N ARG A 399 15.13 -3.99 -31.35
CA ARG A 399 14.96 -5.37 -31.85
C ARG A 399 13.47 -5.70 -32.00
N PHE A 400 13.09 -6.30 -33.11
CA PHE A 400 11.71 -6.69 -33.40
C PHE A 400 11.60 -8.21 -33.56
N ALA A 401 10.56 -8.81 -32.98
CA ALA A 401 10.21 -10.20 -33.20
C ALA A 401 8.69 -10.35 -33.32
N ALA A 402 8.25 -11.19 -34.25
CA ALA A 402 6.83 -11.46 -34.47
C ALA A 402 6.53 -12.95 -34.52
N CYS A 403 5.33 -13.33 -34.09
CA CYS A 403 4.82 -14.70 -34.19
C CYS A 403 3.40 -14.66 -34.77
N GLN A 404 3.11 -15.58 -35.69
CA GLN A 404 1.78 -15.76 -36.26
C GLN A 404 1.05 -16.89 -35.52
N ILE A 405 -0.19 -16.63 -35.10
CA ILE A 405 -1.04 -17.60 -34.41
C ILE A 405 -2.29 -17.92 -35.23
N GLU A 406 -2.71 -19.19 -35.20
CA GLU A 406 -3.98 -19.63 -35.79
C GLU A 406 -5.06 -19.78 -34.72
N ILE A 407 -6.15 -19.01 -34.84
CA ILE A 407 -7.27 -19.08 -33.90
C ILE A 407 -8.36 -19.96 -34.49
N ASN A 408 -8.51 -21.18 -33.94
CA ASN A 408 -9.54 -22.11 -34.39
C ASN A 408 -10.93 -21.72 -33.85
N ARG A 409 -11.83 -21.29 -34.76
CA ARG A 409 -13.18 -20.79 -34.43
C ARG A 409 -14.15 -21.83 -33.85
N LYS A 410 -13.80 -23.13 -33.82
CA LYS A 410 -14.71 -24.24 -33.47
C LYS A 410 -14.77 -24.64 -31.98
N SER A 411 -13.96 -24.03 -31.10
CA SER A 411 -14.03 -24.36 -29.67
C SER A 411 -15.17 -23.58 -29.00
N GLY A 412 -16.06 -24.23 -28.26
CA GLY A 412 -17.21 -23.60 -27.57
C GLY A 412 -16.87 -22.62 -26.44
N ARG A 413 -15.66 -22.03 -26.43
CA ARG A 413 -15.28 -20.89 -25.58
C ARG A 413 -15.48 -19.59 -26.38
N GLY A 414 -15.79 -18.48 -25.70
CA GLY A 414 -15.88 -17.17 -26.37
C GLY A 414 -14.58 -16.85 -27.13
N LEU A 415 -14.72 -16.47 -28.40
CA LEU A 415 -13.61 -16.21 -29.33
C LEU A 415 -12.53 -15.27 -28.75
N GLU A 416 -12.94 -14.23 -28.00
CA GLU A 416 -12.04 -13.24 -27.39
C GLU A 416 -11.14 -13.83 -26.29
N ALA A 417 -11.68 -14.72 -25.45
CA ALA A 417 -10.93 -15.34 -24.37
C ALA A 417 -9.89 -16.34 -24.92
N ALA A 418 -10.29 -17.15 -25.91
CA ALA A 418 -9.38 -18.08 -26.58
C ALA A 418 -8.26 -17.35 -27.35
N ALA A 419 -8.60 -16.26 -28.05
CA ALA A 419 -7.62 -15.41 -28.72
C ALA A 419 -6.65 -14.74 -27.73
N ARG A 420 -7.14 -14.30 -26.57
CA ARG A 420 -6.29 -13.74 -25.50
C ARG A 420 -5.32 -14.78 -24.96
N ASP A 421 -5.78 -15.97 -24.59
CA ASP A 421 -4.93 -17.03 -24.03
C ASP A 421 -3.81 -17.43 -25.01
N LEU A 422 -4.14 -17.59 -26.31
CA LEU A 422 -3.15 -17.90 -27.35
C LEU A 422 -2.14 -16.77 -27.55
N ARG A 423 -2.56 -15.50 -27.50
CA ARG A 423 -1.63 -14.35 -27.56
C ARG A 423 -0.64 -14.35 -26.40
N TYR A 424 -1.10 -14.61 -25.18
CA TYR A 424 -0.21 -14.68 -24.02
C TYR A 424 0.78 -15.84 -24.13
N ALA A 425 0.34 -17.01 -24.60
CA ALA A 425 1.23 -18.14 -24.83
C ALA A 425 2.31 -17.83 -25.88
N ALA A 426 1.94 -17.21 -26.99
CA ALA A 426 2.89 -16.82 -28.03
C ALA A 426 3.86 -15.72 -27.57
N LEU A 427 3.40 -14.77 -26.74
CA LEU A 427 4.27 -13.78 -26.11
C LEU A 427 5.26 -14.42 -25.14
N ASP A 428 4.85 -15.41 -24.35
CA ASP A 428 5.74 -16.16 -23.45
C ASP A 428 6.85 -16.87 -24.24
N GLU A 429 6.50 -17.53 -25.35
CA GLU A 429 7.46 -18.20 -26.25
C GLU A 429 8.46 -17.21 -26.86
N LEU A 430 7.98 -16.05 -27.33
CA LEU A 430 8.84 -14.99 -27.85
C LEU A 430 9.76 -14.40 -26.77
N CYS A 431 9.26 -14.19 -25.55
CA CYS A 431 10.10 -13.74 -24.43
C CYS A 431 11.21 -14.76 -24.13
N GLN A 432 10.90 -16.05 -24.16
CA GLN A 432 11.88 -17.11 -23.94
C GLN A 432 12.95 -17.12 -25.05
N ALA A 433 12.55 -16.99 -26.32
CA ALA A 433 13.47 -16.90 -27.45
C ALA A 433 14.38 -15.68 -27.37
N GLN A 434 13.87 -14.56 -26.83
CA GLN A 434 14.61 -13.31 -26.64
C GLN A 434 15.32 -13.21 -25.28
N GLN A 435 15.28 -14.26 -24.46
CA GLN A 435 15.84 -14.31 -23.11
C GLN A 435 15.36 -13.16 -22.20
N ALA A 436 14.13 -12.68 -22.41
CA ALA A 436 13.52 -11.60 -21.64
C ALA A 436 12.85 -12.14 -20.37
N GLN A 437 13.23 -11.60 -19.20
CA GLN A 437 12.64 -11.98 -17.91
C GLN A 437 11.34 -11.22 -17.61
N PHE A 438 11.16 -10.05 -18.24
CA PHE A 438 10.02 -9.17 -18.04
C PHE A 438 9.29 -8.92 -19.35
N LEU A 439 7.97 -9.01 -19.31
CA LEU A 439 7.06 -8.63 -20.39
C LEU A 439 6.20 -7.44 -19.97
N LEU A 440 6.41 -6.30 -20.61
CA LEU A 440 5.66 -5.07 -20.41
C LEU A 440 4.42 -5.07 -21.31
N LEU A 441 3.27 -4.69 -20.74
CA LEU A 441 1.98 -4.65 -21.41
C LEU A 441 1.38 -3.24 -21.32
N GLY A 442 0.86 -2.73 -22.43
CA GLY A 442 0.28 -1.39 -22.56
C GLY A 442 -1.10 -1.20 -21.94
N HIS A 443 -1.38 -1.81 -20.78
CA HIS A 443 -2.66 -1.62 -20.10
C HIS A 443 -2.66 -0.30 -19.33
N HIS A 444 -3.73 0.49 -19.46
CA HIS A 444 -3.87 1.83 -18.89
C HIS A 444 -5.01 1.95 -17.86
N ALA A 445 -5.21 3.15 -17.29
CA ALA A 445 -6.21 3.38 -16.24
C ALA A 445 -7.64 3.04 -16.69
N ASP A 446 -8.00 3.34 -17.95
CA ASP A 446 -9.33 2.96 -18.45
C ASP A 446 -9.50 1.44 -18.57
N ASP A 447 -8.47 0.66 -18.96
CA ASP A 447 -8.53 -0.81 -18.93
C ASP A 447 -8.75 -1.36 -17.52
N GLN A 448 -8.16 -0.69 -16.52
CA GLN A 448 -8.35 -1.03 -15.12
C GLN A 448 -9.80 -0.76 -14.70
N ALA A 449 -10.35 0.41 -15.05
CA ALA A 449 -11.75 0.74 -14.80
C ALA A 449 -12.72 -0.26 -15.45
N GLU A 450 -12.50 -0.60 -16.72
CA GLU A 450 -13.26 -1.63 -17.44
C GLU A 450 -13.20 -2.98 -16.71
N THR A 451 -11.99 -3.39 -16.29
CA THR A 451 -11.79 -4.68 -15.64
C THR A 451 -12.48 -4.71 -14.28
N VAL A 452 -12.38 -3.65 -13.48
CA VAL A 452 -13.08 -3.55 -12.18
C VAL A 452 -14.58 -3.68 -12.38
N LEU A 453 -15.18 -2.93 -13.31
CA LEU A 453 -16.62 -2.99 -13.57
C LEU A 453 -17.06 -4.36 -14.10
N LEU A 454 -16.31 -4.96 -15.02
CA LEU A 454 -16.62 -6.32 -15.51
C LEU A 454 -16.58 -7.34 -14.36
N GLN A 455 -15.60 -7.26 -13.47
CA GLN A 455 -15.45 -8.17 -12.35
C GLN A 455 -16.54 -7.97 -11.29
N LEU A 456 -16.96 -6.71 -11.08
CA LEU A 456 -18.08 -6.36 -10.23
C LEU A 456 -19.40 -6.90 -10.78
N LEU A 457 -19.69 -6.68 -12.06
CA LEU A 457 -20.91 -7.16 -12.73
C LEU A 457 -20.98 -8.69 -12.83
N ARG A 458 -19.82 -9.36 -12.87
CA ARG A 458 -19.73 -10.83 -12.79
C ARG A 458 -19.92 -11.38 -11.38
N GLY A 459 -20.06 -10.52 -10.36
CA GLY A 459 -20.22 -10.91 -8.96
C GLY A 459 -18.98 -11.60 -8.40
N THR A 460 -17.79 -11.26 -8.89
CA THR A 460 -16.55 -11.85 -8.38
C THR A 460 -16.21 -11.29 -7.00
N GLY A 461 -15.55 -12.11 -6.16
CA GLY A 461 -15.08 -11.67 -4.86
C GLY A 461 -13.94 -10.65 -4.97
N ILE A 462 -13.41 -10.22 -3.83
CA ILE A 462 -12.32 -9.23 -3.74
C ILE A 462 -11.06 -9.60 -4.56
N ALA A 463 -10.72 -10.88 -4.69
CA ALA A 463 -9.66 -11.34 -5.59
C ALA A 463 -9.91 -10.95 -7.06
N GLY A 464 -11.16 -10.97 -7.51
CA GLY A 464 -11.56 -10.53 -8.84
C GLY A 464 -11.63 -9.01 -8.95
N LEU A 465 -12.11 -8.32 -7.91
CA LEU A 465 -12.16 -6.85 -7.83
C LEU A 465 -10.77 -6.20 -7.78
N ALA A 466 -9.75 -6.93 -7.33
CA ALA A 466 -8.34 -6.51 -7.44
C ALA A 466 -7.88 -6.31 -8.89
N ALA A 467 -8.69 -6.75 -9.88
CA ALA A 467 -8.52 -6.49 -11.30
C ALA A 467 -7.12 -6.84 -11.82
N MET A 468 -6.42 -5.92 -12.49
CA MET A 468 -5.06 -6.16 -12.97
C MET A 468 -4.03 -5.68 -11.95
N PRO A 469 -3.04 -6.52 -11.58
CA PRO A 469 -1.90 -6.06 -10.80
C PRO A 469 -0.86 -5.35 -11.69
N ALA A 470 -0.17 -4.37 -11.10
CA ALA A 470 0.91 -3.63 -11.77
C ALA A 470 2.12 -4.52 -12.10
N LEU A 471 2.47 -5.43 -11.19
CA LEU A 471 3.46 -6.48 -11.39
C LEU A 471 2.82 -7.83 -11.07
N LYS A 472 3.00 -8.81 -11.95
CA LYS A 472 2.65 -10.21 -11.72
C LYS A 472 3.91 -11.03 -11.81
N GLU A 473 4.51 -11.30 -10.66
CA GLU A 473 5.74 -12.10 -10.55
C GLU A 473 5.51 -13.57 -10.88
N GLN A 474 6.51 -14.20 -11.48
CA GLN A 474 6.55 -15.64 -11.64
C GLN A 474 7.06 -16.29 -10.35
N LYS A 475 6.29 -17.21 -9.76
CA LYS A 475 6.82 -18.11 -8.73
C LYS A 475 7.71 -19.16 -9.43
N LYS A 476 9.01 -19.20 -9.10
CA LYS A 476 9.94 -20.22 -9.63
C LYS A 476 9.37 -21.62 -9.35
N SER A 477 9.20 -22.42 -10.41
CA SER A 477 8.68 -23.79 -10.37
C SER A 477 9.64 -24.80 -9.70
N ALA A 478 10.69 -24.35 -9.02
CA ALA A 478 11.65 -25.21 -8.35
C ALA A 478 11.11 -25.87 -7.07
N ASP A 479 10.00 -25.38 -6.51
CA ASP A 479 9.37 -25.94 -5.31
C ASP A 479 7.98 -26.57 -5.55
N SER A 480 7.48 -26.61 -6.79
CA SER A 480 6.23 -27.32 -7.10
C SER A 480 6.49 -28.79 -7.41
N GLY A 481 7.38 -29.43 -6.64
CA GLY A 481 7.49 -30.88 -6.58
C GLY A 481 6.14 -31.46 -6.17
N LEU A 482 5.28 -31.72 -7.15
CA LEU A 482 4.09 -32.54 -6.99
C LEU A 482 4.56 -33.98 -6.74
N VAL A 483 4.97 -34.24 -5.50
CA VAL A 483 5.12 -35.58 -4.96
C VAL A 483 4.21 -35.63 -3.74
N ALA A 484 3.10 -36.34 -3.88
CA ALA A 484 2.33 -36.79 -2.72
C ALA A 484 3.30 -37.60 -1.82
N PRO A 485 3.38 -37.37 -0.50
CA PRO A 485 4.25 -38.16 0.35
C PRO A 485 3.69 -39.58 0.50
N ASP A 486 4.55 -40.57 0.21
CA ASP A 486 4.45 -42.00 0.53
C ASP A 486 3.23 -42.76 -0.03
N LEU A 487 3.19 -42.91 -1.35
CA LEU A 487 2.68 -44.12 -1.98
C LEU A 487 3.87 -44.91 -2.55
N PRO A 488 3.89 -46.26 -2.43
CA PRO A 488 5.07 -47.06 -2.76
C PRO A 488 5.58 -46.74 -4.16
N ALA A 489 6.85 -46.34 -4.22
CA ALA A 489 7.54 -45.88 -5.41
C ALA A 489 7.51 -46.93 -6.54
N SER A 490 6.50 -46.86 -7.39
CA SER A 490 6.52 -47.45 -8.72
C SER A 490 5.36 -46.84 -9.53
N ASN A 491 5.69 -46.27 -10.70
CA ASN A 491 4.75 -45.80 -11.74
C ASN A 491 4.32 -44.32 -11.76
N LEU A 492 5.12 -43.40 -11.21
CA LEU A 492 5.10 -41.99 -11.66
C LEU A 492 6.46 -41.62 -12.25
N GLN A 493 6.76 -42.16 -13.43
CA GLN A 493 7.72 -41.51 -14.31
C GLN A 493 7.05 -40.25 -14.84
N THR A 494 7.37 -39.10 -14.25
CA THR A 494 7.37 -37.85 -15.03
C THR A 494 8.26 -38.11 -16.26
N PRO A 495 7.80 -37.84 -17.50
CA PRO A 495 8.67 -37.96 -18.65
C PRO A 495 9.88 -37.05 -18.42
N ALA A 496 11.07 -37.63 -18.36
CA ALA A 496 12.31 -36.87 -18.33
C ALA A 496 12.36 -36.01 -19.60
N GLY A 497 12.27 -34.69 -19.45
CA GLY A 497 12.53 -33.75 -20.54
C GLY A 497 11.59 -32.56 -20.72
N ALA A 498 10.44 -32.49 -20.05
CA ALA A 498 9.57 -31.30 -20.15
C ALA A 498 9.80 -30.36 -18.96
N GLN A 499 10.87 -29.56 -18.99
CA GLN A 499 10.92 -28.34 -18.17
C GLN A 499 9.71 -27.48 -18.56
N ALA A 500 8.87 -27.12 -17.58
CA ALA A 500 7.82 -26.14 -17.83
C ALA A 500 8.48 -24.85 -18.35
N PRO A 501 7.98 -24.25 -19.45
CA PRO A 501 8.62 -23.09 -20.05
C PRO A 501 8.73 -21.96 -19.02
N ASN A 502 9.92 -21.37 -18.91
CA ASN A 502 10.20 -20.30 -17.96
C ASN A 502 9.46 -19.03 -18.42
N ARG A 503 8.31 -18.72 -17.82
CA ARG A 503 7.44 -17.61 -18.23
C ARG A 503 7.95 -16.27 -17.72
N PRO A 504 7.83 -15.18 -18.48
CA PRO A 504 8.24 -13.86 -18.01
C PRO A 504 7.34 -13.36 -16.87
N SER A 505 7.87 -12.47 -16.03
CA SER A 505 7.06 -11.66 -15.12
C SER A 505 6.35 -10.56 -15.90
N TYR A 506 5.05 -10.38 -15.70
CA TYR A 506 4.26 -9.39 -16.45
C TYR A 506 4.20 -8.06 -15.72
N MET A 507 4.48 -6.97 -16.42
CA MET A 507 4.42 -5.61 -15.89
C MET A 507 3.45 -4.73 -16.67
N ARG A 508 2.74 -3.83 -15.98
CA ARG A 508 1.79 -2.86 -16.55
C ARG A 508 2.15 -1.44 -16.09
N PRO A 509 3.19 -0.80 -16.65
CA PRO A 509 3.66 0.50 -16.19
C PRO A 509 2.62 1.63 -16.35
N LEU A 510 1.76 1.52 -17.36
CA LEU A 510 0.76 2.53 -17.70
C LEU A 510 -0.54 2.41 -16.90
N LEU A 511 -0.67 1.46 -15.97
CA LEU A 511 -1.94 1.08 -15.35
C LEU A 511 -2.65 2.21 -14.58
N ASN A 512 -1.90 3.23 -14.17
CA ASN A 512 -2.44 4.42 -13.47
C ASN A 512 -2.51 5.66 -14.37
N VAL A 513 -2.22 5.53 -15.66
CA VAL A 513 -2.19 6.63 -16.64
C VAL A 513 -3.48 6.58 -17.47
N PRO A 514 -4.25 7.68 -17.61
CA PRO A 514 -5.44 7.69 -18.47
C PRO A 514 -5.06 7.63 -19.95
N ARG A 515 -5.92 7.03 -20.80
CA ARG A 515 -5.64 6.89 -22.24
C ARG A 515 -5.48 8.24 -22.95
N GLU A 516 -6.20 9.28 -22.51
CA GLU A 516 -6.05 10.64 -23.04
C GLU A 516 -4.64 11.19 -22.85
N ALA A 517 -3.99 10.87 -21.72
CA ALA A 517 -2.60 11.23 -21.49
C ALA A 517 -1.70 10.51 -22.50
N LEU A 518 -1.93 9.22 -22.78
CA LEU A 518 -1.15 8.50 -23.80
C LEU A 518 -1.29 9.15 -25.19
N ALA A 519 -2.50 9.58 -25.55
CA ALA A 519 -2.73 10.30 -26.81
C ALA A 519 -1.98 11.65 -26.86
N ALA A 520 -1.97 12.40 -25.76
CA ALA A 520 -1.20 13.64 -25.66
C ALA A 520 0.31 13.39 -25.78
N TYR A 521 0.83 12.31 -25.19
CA TYR A 521 2.23 11.91 -25.30
C TYR A 521 2.61 11.62 -26.74
N ALA A 522 1.83 10.77 -27.42
CA ALA A 522 2.09 10.39 -28.79
C ALA A 522 2.08 11.61 -29.72
N ARG A 523 1.14 12.54 -29.54
CA ARG A 523 1.12 13.80 -30.31
C ARG A 523 2.33 14.69 -30.02
N HIS A 524 2.74 14.81 -28.77
CA HIS A 524 3.88 15.65 -28.38
C HIS A 524 5.19 15.17 -29.03
N TYR A 525 5.42 13.86 -29.05
CA TYR A 525 6.59 13.26 -29.69
C TYR A 525 6.39 12.91 -31.17
N ASN A 526 5.25 13.32 -31.75
CA ASN A 526 4.88 13.03 -33.14
C ASN A 526 4.99 11.54 -33.52
N LEU A 527 4.57 10.66 -32.60
CA LEU A 527 4.62 9.21 -32.77
C LEU A 527 3.45 8.75 -33.65
N PRO A 528 3.69 7.98 -34.72
CA PRO A 528 2.62 7.37 -35.48
C PRO A 528 2.06 6.15 -34.74
N TRP A 529 0.74 5.95 -34.76
CA TRP A 529 0.10 4.73 -34.26
C TRP A 529 -1.06 4.30 -35.16
N LEU A 530 -1.40 3.02 -35.07
CA LEU A 530 -2.52 2.40 -35.76
C LEU A 530 -3.80 2.45 -34.91
N GLU A 531 -4.95 2.63 -35.56
CA GLU A 531 -6.24 2.42 -34.92
C GLU A 531 -6.84 1.09 -35.39
N ASP A 532 -7.02 0.15 -34.45
CA ASP A 532 -7.64 -1.14 -34.71
C ASP A 532 -9.17 -0.99 -34.75
N GLU A 533 -9.75 -1.30 -35.91
CA GLU A 533 -11.18 -1.26 -36.23
C GLU A 533 -12.05 -2.04 -35.22
N SER A 534 -11.53 -3.15 -34.68
CA SER A 534 -12.25 -4.01 -33.75
C SER A 534 -12.50 -3.34 -32.39
N ASN A 535 -11.76 -2.29 -32.05
CA ASN A 535 -11.94 -1.52 -30.81
C ASN A 535 -13.26 -0.72 -30.79
N THR A 536 -13.93 -0.58 -31.94
CA THR A 536 -15.22 0.12 -32.06
C THR A 536 -16.43 -0.83 -32.08
N ASP A 537 -16.20 -2.14 -32.17
CA ASP A 537 -17.27 -3.13 -32.27
C ASP A 537 -17.97 -3.37 -30.92
N LEU A 538 -19.19 -2.84 -30.78
CA LEU A 538 -19.97 -2.91 -29.55
C LEU A 538 -20.52 -4.31 -29.23
N ARG A 539 -20.34 -5.31 -30.11
CA ARG A 539 -20.70 -6.72 -29.80
C ARG A 539 -19.82 -7.28 -28.68
N TYR A 540 -18.63 -6.73 -28.48
CA TYR A 540 -17.75 -7.10 -27.39
C TYR A 540 -18.07 -6.29 -26.14
N THR A 541 -18.33 -6.98 -25.02
CA THR A 541 -18.77 -6.35 -23.76
C THR A 541 -17.81 -5.27 -23.27
N ARG A 542 -16.51 -5.45 -23.49
CA ARG A 542 -15.49 -4.46 -23.10
C ARG A 542 -15.61 -3.16 -23.89
N ASN A 543 -15.82 -3.25 -25.21
CA ASN A 543 -16.04 -2.09 -26.07
C ASN A 543 -17.36 -1.38 -25.74
N ALA A 544 -18.42 -2.15 -25.46
CA ALA A 544 -19.69 -1.58 -25.00
C ALA A 544 -19.53 -0.77 -23.70
N LEU A 545 -18.76 -1.26 -22.73
CA LEU A 545 -18.45 -0.49 -21.52
C LEU A 545 -17.67 0.79 -21.83
N ARG A 546 -16.61 0.67 -22.64
CA ARG A 546 -15.74 1.79 -23.02
C ARG A 546 -16.49 2.94 -23.71
N HIS A 547 -17.37 2.61 -24.65
CA HIS A 547 -18.02 3.61 -25.51
C HIS A 547 -19.37 4.08 -24.98
N ALA A 548 -20.14 3.21 -24.30
CA ALA A 548 -21.50 3.55 -23.87
C ALA A 548 -21.64 3.85 -22.38
N VAL A 549 -20.82 3.22 -21.51
CA VAL A 549 -21.03 3.27 -20.05
C VAL A 549 -20.05 4.21 -19.37
N LEU A 550 -18.75 4.02 -19.58
CA LEU A 550 -17.71 4.81 -18.91
C LEU A 550 -17.82 6.33 -19.17
N PRO A 551 -18.12 6.81 -20.39
CA PRO A 551 -18.26 8.25 -20.64
C PRO A 551 -19.44 8.87 -19.87
N GLN A 552 -20.53 8.12 -19.72
CA GLN A 552 -21.69 8.55 -18.94
C GLN A 552 -21.34 8.64 -17.44
N ILE A 553 -20.60 7.66 -16.91
CA ILE A 553 -20.08 7.72 -15.54
C ILE A 553 -19.17 8.96 -15.38
N GLY A 554 -18.27 9.21 -16.33
CA GLY A 554 -17.35 10.35 -16.30
C GLY A 554 -18.05 11.71 -16.30
N THR A 555 -19.24 11.81 -16.88
CA THR A 555 -20.05 13.05 -16.87
C THR A 555 -20.48 13.44 -15.46
N TYR A 556 -20.85 12.47 -14.62
CA TYR A 556 -21.29 12.72 -13.25
C TYR A 556 -20.16 12.57 -12.21
N PHE A 557 -19.15 11.77 -12.53
CA PHE A 557 -18.02 11.46 -11.66
C PHE A 557 -16.70 11.62 -12.44
N PRO A 558 -16.18 12.85 -12.58
CA PRO A 558 -15.00 13.12 -13.42
C PRO A 558 -13.72 12.36 -13.03
N ALA A 559 -13.64 11.87 -11.78
CA ALA A 559 -12.50 11.12 -11.25
C ALA A 559 -12.76 9.60 -11.13
N TYR A 560 -13.73 9.05 -11.87
CA TYR A 560 -14.14 7.65 -11.71
C TYR A 560 -13.01 6.65 -11.97
N GLN A 561 -12.10 6.91 -12.92
CA GLN A 561 -10.97 6.00 -13.19
C GLN A 561 -10.08 5.87 -11.96
N THR A 562 -9.73 6.99 -11.34
CA THR A 562 -8.92 7.03 -10.11
C THR A 562 -9.65 6.37 -8.95
N ALA A 563 -10.96 6.58 -8.82
CA ALA A 563 -11.77 5.95 -7.79
C ALA A 563 -11.83 4.41 -7.96
N LEU A 564 -12.05 3.91 -9.18
CA LEU A 564 -12.09 2.48 -9.47
C LEU A 564 -10.70 1.83 -9.32
N ALA A 565 -9.63 2.50 -9.76
CA ALA A 565 -8.26 2.04 -9.55
C ALA A 565 -7.91 1.95 -8.05
N ARG A 566 -8.35 2.93 -7.24
CA ARG A 566 -8.19 2.89 -5.78
C ARG A 566 -8.99 1.76 -5.15
N ALA A 567 -10.23 1.53 -5.58
CA ALA A 567 -11.03 0.38 -5.12
C ALA A 567 -10.35 -0.95 -5.43
N ALA A 568 -9.78 -1.10 -6.64
CA ALA A 568 -8.99 -2.28 -7.01
C ALA A 568 -7.76 -2.45 -6.12
N ARG A 569 -7.06 -1.35 -5.78
CA ARG A 569 -5.92 -1.37 -4.86
C ARG A 569 -6.34 -1.87 -3.48
N HIS A 570 -7.40 -1.30 -2.90
CA HIS A 570 -7.90 -1.73 -1.60
C HIS A 570 -8.33 -3.21 -1.61
N ALA A 571 -8.95 -3.68 -2.70
CA ALA A 571 -9.29 -5.08 -2.87
C ALA A 571 -8.04 -5.98 -2.96
N ALA A 572 -6.99 -5.52 -3.63
CA ALA A 572 -5.70 -6.21 -3.70
C ALA A 572 -5.02 -6.29 -2.32
N ASP A 573 -4.97 -5.19 -1.58
CA ASP A 573 -4.38 -5.13 -0.23
C ASP A 573 -5.14 -6.05 0.74
N ALA A 574 -6.47 -6.03 0.69
CA ALA A 574 -7.30 -6.96 1.45
C ALA A 574 -7.05 -8.42 1.05
N GLN A 575 -6.87 -8.70 -0.24
CA GLN A 575 -6.55 -10.05 -0.71
C GLN A 575 -5.17 -10.52 -0.24
N THR A 576 -4.17 -9.64 -0.18
CA THR A 576 -2.85 -9.95 0.38
C THR A 576 -2.94 -10.37 1.85
N LEU A 577 -3.66 -9.60 2.67
CA LEU A 577 -3.87 -9.94 4.08
C LEU A 577 -4.61 -11.28 4.24
N LEU A 578 -5.57 -11.57 3.37
CA LEU A 578 -6.24 -12.86 3.36
C LEU A 578 -5.32 -13.99 2.90
N ASP A 579 -4.42 -13.75 1.97
CA ASP A 579 -3.43 -14.73 1.55
C ASP A 579 -2.43 -15.05 2.68
N GLU A 580 -1.99 -14.05 3.44
CA GLU A 580 -1.16 -14.23 4.64
C GLU A 580 -1.88 -15.05 5.71
N LEU A 581 -3.15 -14.73 5.99
CA LEU A 581 -3.97 -15.50 6.93
C LEU A 581 -4.18 -16.94 6.45
N ALA A 582 -4.48 -17.13 5.17
CA ALA A 582 -4.63 -18.44 4.57
C ALA A 582 -3.34 -19.25 4.63
N GLN A 583 -2.18 -18.61 4.46
CA GLN A 583 -0.88 -19.27 4.57
C GLN A 583 -0.65 -19.79 5.99
N LEU A 584 -0.94 -18.99 7.02
CA LEU A 584 -0.83 -19.41 8.42
C LEU A 584 -1.77 -20.58 8.73
N ASP A 585 -3.00 -20.53 8.23
CA ASP A 585 -3.96 -21.61 8.41
C ASP A 585 -3.57 -22.87 7.64
N LEU A 586 -3.10 -22.72 6.41
CA LEU A 586 -2.60 -23.83 5.59
C LEU A 586 -1.43 -24.54 6.28
N GLN A 587 -0.49 -23.79 6.87
CA GLN A 587 0.65 -24.34 7.63
C GLN A 587 0.19 -25.13 8.86
N ARG A 588 -0.86 -24.67 9.55
CA ARG A 588 -1.41 -25.37 10.74
C ARG A 588 -2.09 -26.68 10.39
N ILE A 589 -2.75 -26.75 9.23
CA ILE A 589 -3.50 -27.95 8.81
C ILE A 589 -2.71 -28.88 7.88
N ALA A 590 -1.51 -28.49 7.44
CA ALA A 590 -0.67 -29.33 6.59
C ALA A 590 -0.14 -30.56 7.34
N VAL A 591 -0.12 -31.73 6.68
CA VAL A 591 0.40 -32.98 7.28
C VAL A 591 1.93 -32.97 7.40
N GLN A 592 2.61 -32.27 6.49
CA GLN A 592 4.07 -32.07 6.51
C GLN A 592 4.41 -30.66 6.01
N PRO A 593 5.49 -30.04 6.53
CA PRO A 593 6.01 -28.78 5.99
C PRO A 593 6.33 -28.97 4.50
N ASN A 594 5.81 -28.09 3.64
CA ASN A 594 5.97 -28.09 2.17
C ASN A 594 5.28 -29.22 1.39
N ALA A 595 4.52 -30.10 2.04
CA ALA A 595 3.62 -31.01 1.33
C ALA A 595 2.28 -30.30 1.11
N TYR A 596 1.82 -30.20 -0.15
CA TYR A 596 0.47 -29.73 -0.50
C TYR A 596 -0.62 -30.75 -0.12
N VAL A 597 -0.47 -31.41 1.03
CA VAL A 597 -1.36 -32.43 1.59
C VAL A 597 -1.82 -31.97 2.96
N LEU A 598 -3.13 -31.87 3.13
CA LEU A 598 -3.77 -31.32 4.32
C LEU A 598 -4.36 -32.43 5.19
N SER A 599 -4.37 -32.24 6.52
CA SER A 599 -5.08 -33.11 7.44
C SER A 599 -6.58 -32.88 7.30
N HIS A 600 -7.34 -33.95 7.07
CA HIS A 600 -8.79 -33.89 6.91
C HIS A 600 -9.48 -33.45 8.20
N SER A 601 -9.07 -34.01 9.34
CA SER A 601 -9.57 -33.68 10.67
C SER A 601 -9.26 -32.24 11.06
N ALA A 602 -8.03 -31.76 10.82
CA ALA A 602 -7.66 -30.37 11.08
C ALA A 602 -8.45 -29.38 10.20
N LEU A 603 -8.69 -29.73 8.92
CA LEU A 603 -9.51 -28.93 8.02
C LEU A 603 -10.98 -28.87 8.47
N ILE A 604 -11.53 -29.97 8.97
CA ILE A 604 -12.88 -30.00 9.54
C ILE A 604 -12.97 -29.13 10.79
N ALA A 605 -12.00 -29.24 11.71
CA ALA A 605 -11.96 -28.44 12.93
C ALA A 605 -11.94 -26.93 12.59
N LEU A 606 -11.08 -26.52 11.64
CA LEU A 606 -11.04 -25.14 11.16
C LEU A 606 -12.38 -24.70 10.56
N ASN A 607 -13.07 -25.58 9.82
CA ASN A 607 -14.36 -25.26 9.22
C ASN A 607 -15.49 -25.08 10.25
N GLN A 608 -15.46 -25.85 11.33
CA GLN A 608 -16.42 -25.77 12.43
C GLN A 608 -16.23 -24.48 13.24
N GLU A 609 -14.99 -24.08 13.50
CA GLU A 609 -14.67 -22.85 14.22
C GLU A 609 -14.85 -21.61 13.32
N HIS A 610 -14.39 -21.69 12.07
CA HIS A 610 -14.25 -20.56 11.16
C HIS A 610 -14.43 -20.94 9.68
N THR A 611 -15.66 -21.18 9.24
CA THR A 611 -15.99 -21.56 7.84
C THR A 611 -15.41 -20.61 6.78
N LEU A 612 -15.37 -19.29 7.04
CA LEU A 612 -14.81 -18.31 6.10
C LEU A 612 -13.29 -18.46 5.93
N ARG A 613 -12.56 -18.84 6.99
CA ARG A 613 -11.12 -19.09 6.93
C ARG A 613 -10.83 -20.35 6.14
N THR A 614 -11.61 -21.42 6.32
CA THR A 614 -11.48 -22.64 5.51
C THR A 614 -11.73 -22.37 4.03
N ALA A 615 -12.76 -21.59 3.70
CA ALA A 615 -13.02 -21.18 2.32
C ALA A 615 -11.85 -20.36 1.73
N ASN A 616 -11.23 -19.49 2.52
CA ASN A 616 -10.06 -18.73 2.11
C ASN A 616 -8.83 -19.63 1.88
N VAL A 617 -8.58 -20.59 2.78
CA VAL A 617 -7.51 -21.59 2.65
C VAL A 617 -7.65 -22.41 1.38
N ILE A 618 -8.85 -22.90 1.05
CA ILE A 618 -9.06 -23.67 -0.18
C ILE A 618 -8.80 -22.80 -1.42
N ARG A 619 -9.28 -21.56 -1.44
CA ARG A 619 -9.02 -20.62 -2.55
C ARG A 619 -7.52 -20.35 -2.70
N TYR A 620 -6.81 -20.14 -1.59
CA TYR A 620 -5.36 -19.94 -1.58
C TYR A 620 -4.60 -21.18 -2.05
N TRP A 621 -5.00 -22.36 -1.58
CA TRP A 621 -4.41 -23.64 -1.99
C TRP A 621 -4.56 -23.90 -3.49
N LEU A 622 -5.75 -23.64 -4.06
CA LEU A 622 -5.97 -23.72 -5.51
C LEU A 622 -5.08 -22.72 -6.27
N ARG A 623 -4.89 -21.49 -5.76
CA ARG A 623 -3.96 -20.51 -6.35
C ARG A 623 -2.52 -21.01 -6.34
N LEU A 624 -2.06 -21.63 -5.25
CA LEU A 624 -0.71 -22.21 -5.16
C LEU A 624 -0.50 -23.30 -6.22
N LEU A 625 -1.54 -24.11 -6.48
CA LEU A 625 -1.52 -25.16 -7.50
C LEU A 625 -1.77 -24.63 -8.93
N SER A 626 -1.87 -23.31 -9.12
CA SER A 626 -2.21 -22.67 -10.39
C SER A 626 -3.53 -23.18 -11.01
N LEU A 627 -4.47 -23.60 -10.17
CA LEU A 627 -5.81 -24.04 -10.58
C LEU A 627 -6.78 -22.85 -10.61
N PRO A 628 -7.74 -22.83 -11.55
CA PRO A 628 -8.71 -21.74 -11.63
C PRO A 628 -9.57 -21.67 -10.36
N ALA A 629 -9.94 -20.46 -9.95
CA ALA A 629 -10.75 -20.29 -8.75
C ALA A 629 -12.17 -20.88 -8.96
N PRO A 630 -12.72 -21.61 -7.98
CA PRO A 630 -14.07 -22.13 -8.05
C PRO A 630 -15.09 -21.00 -7.82
N SER A 631 -16.30 -21.14 -8.38
CA SER A 631 -17.42 -20.29 -7.99
C SER A 631 -17.79 -20.51 -6.52
N ASN A 632 -18.47 -19.55 -5.89
CA ASN A 632 -18.91 -19.71 -4.49
C ASN A 632 -19.78 -20.96 -4.31
N ALA A 633 -20.73 -21.20 -5.20
CA ALA A 633 -21.56 -22.40 -5.18
C ALA A 633 -20.74 -23.70 -5.28
N ARG A 634 -19.70 -23.72 -6.13
CA ARG A 634 -18.81 -24.88 -6.25
C ARG A 634 -17.96 -25.06 -5.00
N LEU A 635 -17.43 -23.98 -4.43
CA LEU A 635 -16.64 -24.03 -3.19
C LEU A 635 -17.47 -24.52 -2.01
N ASP A 636 -18.70 -24.02 -1.85
CA ASP A 636 -19.60 -24.44 -0.79
C ASP A 636 -19.97 -25.91 -0.94
N ASN A 637 -20.19 -26.38 -2.18
CA ASN A 637 -20.42 -27.78 -2.46
C ASN A 637 -19.20 -28.66 -2.15
N LEU A 638 -17.99 -28.22 -2.52
CA LEU A 638 -16.73 -28.90 -2.17
C LEU A 638 -16.58 -29.02 -0.66
N LEU A 639 -16.76 -27.92 0.09
CA LEU A 639 -16.67 -27.89 1.55
C LEU A 639 -17.70 -28.81 2.21
N LYS A 640 -18.96 -28.77 1.76
CA LYS A 640 -20.01 -29.66 2.28
C LYS A 640 -19.65 -31.13 2.10
N GLN A 641 -19.16 -31.51 0.92
CA GLN A 641 -18.76 -32.90 0.64
C GLN A 641 -17.51 -33.31 1.42
N LEU A 642 -16.53 -32.41 1.59
CA LEU A 642 -15.33 -32.64 2.40
C LEU A 642 -15.66 -32.83 3.88
N CYS A 643 -16.53 -32.00 4.46
CA CYS A 643 -16.89 -32.07 5.87
C CYS A 643 -17.83 -33.25 6.18
N ALA A 644 -18.66 -33.68 5.23
CA ALA A 644 -19.51 -34.88 5.37
C ALA A 644 -18.72 -36.20 5.21
N ALA A 645 -17.50 -36.15 4.68
CA ALA A 645 -16.64 -37.30 4.53
C ALA A 645 -16.21 -37.86 5.89
N ARG A 646 -16.13 -39.19 6.03
CA ARG A 646 -15.38 -39.81 7.14
C ARG A 646 -13.87 -39.70 6.86
N ALA A 647 -13.02 -39.75 7.89
CA ALA A 647 -11.56 -39.65 7.73
C ALA A 647 -10.94 -40.73 6.80
N ASP A 648 -11.61 -41.88 6.66
CA ASP A 648 -11.26 -42.97 5.74
C ASP A 648 -12.21 -43.06 4.51
N ALA A 649 -13.07 -42.06 4.29
CA ALA A 649 -14.00 -42.06 3.18
C ALA A 649 -13.25 -41.86 1.86
N THR A 650 -13.58 -42.69 0.87
CA THR A 650 -13.08 -42.56 -0.49
C THR A 650 -13.95 -41.56 -1.25
N ILE A 651 -13.59 -40.29 -1.24
CA ILE A 651 -14.27 -39.23 -2.00
C ILE A 651 -13.37 -38.75 -3.15
N GLN A 652 -13.98 -38.47 -4.30
CA GLN A 652 -13.34 -37.89 -5.48
C GLN A 652 -14.16 -36.68 -5.91
N LEU A 653 -13.60 -35.48 -5.82
CA LEU A 653 -14.27 -34.26 -6.27
C LEU A 653 -13.51 -33.63 -7.41
N GLU A 654 -14.14 -33.48 -8.57
CA GLU A 654 -13.49 -32.92 -9.75
C GLU A 654 -13.48 -31.39 -9.75
N HIS A 655 -12.39 -30.79 -10.20
CA HIS A 655 -12.30 -29.36 -10.48
C HIS A 655 -11.18 -29.10 -11.48
N ALA A 656 -11.50 -28.47 -12.60
CA ALA A 656 -10.52 -28.03 -13.61
C ALA A 656 -9.56 -29.13 -14.13
N GLY A 657 -10.03 -30.37 -14.25
CA GLY A 657 -9.21 -31.51 -14.68
C GLY A 657 -8.35 -32.13 -13.58
N TYR A 658 -8.56 -31.72 -12.33
CA TYR A 658 -7.96 -32.30 -11.12
C TYR A 658 -9.06 -32.92 -10.24
N GLN A 659 -8.68 -33.88 -9.42
CA GLN A 659 -9.54 -34.54 -8.44
C GLN A 659 -8.99 -34.29 -7.04
N LEU A 660 -9.85 -33.81 -6.15
CA LEU A 660 -9.58 -33.72 -4.72
C LEU A 660 -9.89 -35.06 -4.07
N ARG A 661 -8.91 -35.61 -3.37
CA ARG A 661 -8.97 -36.92 -2.71
C ARG A 661 -8.95 -36.79 -1.20
N VAL A 662 -9.62 -37.72 -0.53
CA VAL A 662 -9.56 -37.91 0.92
C VAL A 662 -9.22 -39.38 1.19
N TYR A 663 -8.21 -39.64 2.04
CA TYR A 663 -7.88 -41.00 2.51
C TYR A 663 -6.97 -40.94 3.74
N ARG A 664 -7.31 -41.69 4.80
CA ARG A 664 -6.52 -41.80 6.04
C ARG A 664 -6.09 -40.44 6.59
N ASP A 665 -7.07 -39.57 6.81
CA ASP A 665 -6.87 -38.21 7.29
C ASP A 665 -6.04 -37.29 6.36
N ARG A 666 -5.79 -37.68 5.10
CA ARG A 666 -5.04 -36.86 4.14
C ARG A 666 -5.95 -36.35 3.02
N VAL A 667 -5.78 -35.08 2.66
CA VAL A 667 -6.52 -34.38 1.60
C VAL A 667 -5.54 -33.79 0.59
N TRP A 668 -5.66 -34.10 -0.70
CA TRP A 668 -4.77 -33.59 -1.75
C TRP A 668 -5.44 -33.51 -3.13
N TRP A 669 -4.88 -32.68 -4.01
CA TRP A 669 -5.26 -32.64 -5.42
C TRP A 669 -4.36 -33.54 -6.25
N GLU A 670 -4.94 -34.30 -7.17
CA GLU A 670 -4.24 -35.06 -8.20
C GLU A 670 -4.82 -34.76 -9.58
N ARG A 671 -4.05 -34.94 -10.66
CA ARG A 671 -4.62 -34.81 -12.02
C ARG A 671 -5.62 -35.94 -12.23
N ALA A 672 -6.80 -35.62 -12.77
CA ALA A 672 -7.76 -36.64 -13.15
C ALA A 672 -7.16 -37.48 -14.28
N ASP A 673 -6.95 -38.77 -14.04
CA ASP A 673 -6.63 -39.70 -15.13
C ASP A 673 -7.83 -39.74 -16.08
N ARG A 674 -7.58 -39.57 -17.39
CA ARG A 674 -8.62 -39.81 -18.39
C ARG A 674 -9.17 -41.22 -18.18
N PRO A 675 -10.49 -41.44 -18.21
CA PRO A 675 -11.05 -42.78 -18.05
C PRO A 675 -10.36 -43.73 -19.03
N GLN A 676 -9.90 -44.88 -18.54
CA GLN A 676 -9.16 -45.91 -19.29
C GLN A 676 -9.94 -46.50 -20.49
N ASN A 677 -11.12 -45.96 -20.83
CA ASN A 677 -12.03 -46.47 -21.86
C ASN A 677 -12.45 -45.42 -22.92
N GLN A 678 -11.50 -44.62 -23.45
CA GLN A 678 -11.71 -43.98 -24.76
C GLN A 678 -10.47 -44.13 -25.64
N PRO A 679 -10.59 -44.71 -26.85
CA PRO A 679 -9.48 -44.77 -27.79
C PRO A 679 -9.13 -43.34 -28.26
N CYS A 680 -7.85 -43.01 -28.25
CA CYS A 680 -7.33 -41.75 -28.80
C CYS A 680 -7.70 -41.61 -30.27
N ALA A 681 -8.39 -40.52 -30.64
CA ALA A 681 -8.50 -40.09 -32.01
C ALA A 681 -7.18 -39.41 -32.43
N ALA A 682 -6.34 -40.14 -33.16
CA ALA A 682 -5.37 -39.57 -34.10
C ALA A 682 -5.72 -40.16 -35.46
N GLY A 683 -6.18 -39.32 -36.38
CA GLY A 683 -6.53 -39.74 -37.74
C GLY A 683 -5.29 -39.98 -38.59
N ALA A 684 -5.15 -41.18 -39.14
CA ALA A 684 -4.97 -41.42 -40.58
C ALA A 684 -5.00 -42.93 -40.88
N LEU A 685 -6.05 -43.33 -41.63
CA LEU A 685 -6.09 -44.36 -42.68
C LEU A 685 -5.52 -45.76 -42.42
N ALA A 686 -6.42 -46.75 -42.29
CA ALA A 686 -6.63 -47.85 -43.26
C ALA A 686 -7.01 -49.20 -42.59
N SER A 687 -8.15 -49.73 -43.05
CA SER A 687 -8.56 -51.14 -43.17
C SER A 687 -8.36 -52.12 -42.00
N GLY A 688 -9.49 -52.71 -41.57
CA GLY A 688 -9.52 -54.15 -41.26
C GLY A 688 -9.97 -54.53 -39.85
N ALA A 689 -11.10 -55.24 -39.80
CA ALA A 689 -11.53 -56.17 -38.76
C ALA A 689 -11.81 -55.63 -37.34
N ASN A 690 -13.11 -55.50 -37.04
CA ASN A 690 -13.67 -55.63 -35.70
C ASN A 690 -13.21 -56.95 -35.06
N ALA A 691 -12.26 -56.89 -34.14
CA ALA A 691 -12.05 -57.89 -33.12
C ALA A 691 -12.15 -57.21 -31.76
N LEU A 692 -13.18 -57.58 -30.99
CA LEU A 692 -13.32 -57.31 -29.57
C LEU A 692 -12.07 -57.85 -28.85
N LEU A 693 -11.07 -57.00 -28.63
CA LEU A 693 -9.91 -57.32 -27.80
C LEU A 693 -10.37 -57.43 -26.33
N GLN A 694 -10.68 -58.66 -25.92
CA GLN A 694 -10.67 -59.07 -24.52
C GLN A 694 -9.32 -58.68 -23.88
N PRO A 695 -9.27 -58.21 -22.63
CA PRO A 695 -8.03 -57.71 -22.05
C PRO A 695 -7.14 -58.89 -21.58
N SER A 696 -6.13 -59.26 -22.35
CA SER A 696 -5.21 -60.36 -21.98
C SER A 696 -4.12 -59.92 -20.98
N ASP A 697 -3.82 -60.78 -20.01
CA ASP A 697 -2.68 -60.67 -19.10
C ASP A 697 -1.35 -60.67 -19.87
N ALA A 698 -0.30 -60.07 -19.30
CA ALA A 698 1.05 -60.09 -19.87
C ALA A 698 1.89 -61.19 -19.22
N THR A 699 2.58 -61.99 -20.03
CA THR A 699 3.43 -63.09 -19.55
C THR A 699 4.86 -62.93 -20.06
N LEU A 700 5.86 -63.14 -19.20
CA LEU A 700 7.28 -63.13 -19.55
C LEU A 700 7.96 -64.41 -19.05
N HIS A 701 8.64 -65.12 -19.96
CA HIS A 701 9.62 -66.14 -19.59
C HIS A 701 10.97 -65.46 -19.38
N TRP A 702 11.40 -65.35 -18.12
CA TRP A 702 12.61 -64.62 -17.78
C TRP A 702 13.86 -65.49 -18.03
N SER A 703 14.78 -64.98 -18.84
CA SER A 703 16.05 -65.61 -19.23
C SER A 703 17.24 -64.66 -19.09
N GLY A 704 17.14 -63.67 -18.18
CA GLY A 704 18.16 -62.64 -17.96
C GLY A 704 17.84 -61.27 -18.58
N GLN A 705 16.61 -61.00 -19.01
CA GLN A 705 16.21 -59.67 -19.48
C GLN A 705 16.35 -58.64 -18.36
N THR A 706 16.83 -57.44 -18.70
CA THR A 706 17.02 -56.31 -17.77
C THR A 706 15.76 -55.45 -17.60
N ALA A 707 14.79 -55.58 -18.50
CA ALA A 707 13.56 -54.80 -18.49
C ALA A 707 12.38 -55.59 -19.10
N TRP A 708 11.17 -55.36 -18.56
CA TRP A 708 9.90 -55.88 -19.07
C TRP A 708 8.87 -54.75 -19.18
N PRO A 709 8.60 -54.26 -20.41
CA PRO A 709 7.59 -53.24 -20.65
C PRO A 709 6.17 -53.79 -20.45
N LEU A 710 5.42 -53.19 -19.53
CA LEU A 710 4.02 -53.48 -19.25
C LEU A 710 3.14 -52.41 -19.90
N VAL A 711 2.98 -52.51 -21.23
CA VAL A 711 2.34 -51.49 -22.09
C VAL A 711 0.96 -51.07 -21.59
N ARG A 712 0.15 -52.02 -21.09
CA ARG A 712 -1.19 -51.75 -20.52
C ARG A 712 -1.15 -50.84 -19.29
N TRP A 713 -0.12 -50.96 -18.46
CA TRP A 713 0.06 -50.16 -17.24
C TRP A 713 1.00 -48.98 -17.44
N ARG A 714 1.45 -48.73 -18.69
CA ARG A 714 2.38 -47.64 -19.06
C ARG A 714 3.62 -47.56 -18.16
N GLY A 715 4.13 -48.73 -17.75
CA GLY A 715 5.31 -48.85 -16.90
C GLY A 715 6.23 -49.98 -17.37
N THR A 716 7.45 -50.03 -16.84
CA THR A 716 8.44 -51.06 -17.15
C THR A 716 8.96 -51.65 -15.84
N LEU A 717 8.91 -52.97 -15.69
CA LEU A 717 9.59 -53.66 -14.60
C LEU A 717 11.06 -53.81 -14.96
N LEU A 718 11.95 -53.32 -14.10
CA LEU A 718 13.40 -53.44 -14.29
C LEU A 718 13.95 -54.55 -13.40
N PHE A 719 14.82 -55.39 -13.97
CA PHE A 719 15.52 -56.43 -13.24
C PHE A 719 16.96 -55.97 -13.00
N THR A 720 17.29 -55.72 -11.74
CA THR A 720 18.63 -55.28 -11.31
C THR A 720 19.24 -56.31 -10.39
N ALA A 721 20.51 -56.71 -10.64
CA ALA A 721 21.23 -57.59 -9.74
C ALA A 721 21.46 -56.89 -8.39
N SER A 722 21.10 -57.55 -7.29
CA SER A 722 21.39 -57.06 -5.94
C SER A 722 22.56 -57.84 -5.34
N HIS A 723 23.54 -57.12 -4.80
CA HIS A 723 24.73 -57.69 -4.15
C HIS A 723 24.57 -57.83 -2.61
N ASN A 724 23.40 -57.50 -2.06
CA ASN A 724 23.14 -57.58 -0.62
C ASN A 724 22.48 -58.91 -0.23
N HIS A 725 23.18 -59.70 0.60
CA HIS A 725 22.67 -60.94 1.20
C HIS A 725 21.86 -60.74 2.50
N ASN A 726 21.60 -59.51 2.94
CA ASN A 726 20.78 -59.26 4.12
C ASN A 726 19.28 -59.44 3.80
N SER A 727 18.74 -60.58 4.21
CA SER A 727 17.40 -61.13 3.96
C SER A 727 16.23 -60.38 4.64
N ARG A 728 16.39 -59.10 4.99
CA ARG A 728 15.33 -58.28 5.61
C ARG A 728 14.83 -57.12 4.74
N GLU A 729 15.45 -56.83 3.59
CA GLU A 729 14.86 -55.93 2.59
C GLU A 729 13.94 -56.72 1.64
N LEU A 730 12.67 -56.32 1.59
CA LEU A 730 11.52 -57.00 0.96
C LEU A 730 11.53 -57.16 -0.58
N ALA A 731 12.68 -56.99 -1.25
CA ALA A 731 12.70 -56.71 -2.70
C ALA A 731 13.64 -57.58 -3.57
N SER A 732 14.30 -58.61 -3.04
CA SER A 732 15.12 -59.52 -3.87
C SER A 732 14.43 -60.86 -4.11
N VAL A 733 14.34 -61.26 -5.38
CA VAL A 733 13.82 -62.56 -5.81
C VAL A 733 14.99 -63.40 -6.34
N PRO A 734 15.19 -64.65 -5.87
CA PRO A 734 16.25 -65.51 -6.39
C PRO A 734 16.13 -65.70 -7.91
N ALA A 735 17.22 -65.54 -8.64
CA ALA A 735 17.23 -65.75 -10.10
C ALA A 735 16.75 -67.16 -10.47
N THR A 736 17.02 -68.16 -9.64
CA THR A 736 16.51 -69.54 -9.81
C THR A 736 14.98 -69.61 -9.84
N LEU A 737 14.29 -68.79 -9.04
CA LEU A 737 12.83 -68.69 -9.04
C LEU A 737 12.31 -68.06 -10.32
N LEU A 738 12.97 -67.01 -10.82
CA LEU A 738 12.59 -66.32 -12.06
C LEU A 738 12.72 -67.22 -13.30
N HIS A 739 13.63 -68.20 -13.29
CA HIS A 739 13.77 -69.20 -14.37
C HIS A 739 12.77 -70.37 -14.24
N SER A 740 12.22 -70.61 -13.04
CA SER A 740 11.39 -71.80 -12.77
C SER A 740 9.99 -71.75 -13.36
N ALA A 741 9.44 -70.55 -13.57
CA ALA A 741 8.08 -70.37 -14.09
C ALA A 741 7.96 -69.02 -14.81
N PRO A 742 7.04 -68.90 -15.80
CA PRO A 742 6.75 -67.61 -16.41
C PRO A 742 6.16 -66.61 -15.40
N LEU A 743 6.60 -65.36 -15.50
CA LEU A 743 6.03 -64.23 -14.78
C LEU A 743 4.72 -63.81 -15.46
N ARG A 744 3.63 -63.68 -14.70
CA ARG A 744 2.34 -63.21 -15.22
C ARG A 744 1.92 -61.93 -14.51
N ALA A 745 1.76 -60.85 -15.25
CA ALA A 745 1.17 -59.58 -14.80
C ALA A 745 -0.31 -59.55 -15.18
N CYS A 746 -1.17 -59.52 -14.16
CA CYS A 746 -2.62 -59.54 -14.31
C CYS A 746 -3.28 -58.44 -13.47
N LEU A 747 -4.51 -58.08 -13.82
CA LEU A 747 -5.33 -57.25 -12.94
C LEU A 747 -5.82 -58.06 -11.73
N ARG A 748 -6.02 -57.36 -10.63
CA ARG A 748 -6.66 -57.92 -9.44
C ARG A 748 -8.06 -58.42 -9.77
N GLN A 749 -8.33 -59.68 -9.46
CA GLN A 749 -9.62 -60.37 -9.62
C GLN A 749 -10.41 -60.41 -8.31
N GLY A 750 -9.77 -60.14 -7.16
CA GLY A 750 -10.39 -60.10 -5.84
C GLY A 750 -10.48 -61.47 -5.17
N GLY A 751 -9.90 -61.59 -3.98
CA GLY A 751 -9.88 -62.83 -3.19
C GLY A 751 -8.50 -63.52 -3.14
N GLU A 752 -7.52 -62.97 -3.85
CA GLU A 752 -6.13 -63.44 -3.87
C GLU A 752 -5.52 -63.40 -2.46
N ARG A 753 -4.73 -64.42 -2.14
CA ARG A 753 -4.02 -64.52 -0.86
C ARG A 753 -2.53 -64.72 -1.09
N MET A 754 -1.72 -63.88 -0.46
CA MET A 754 -0.26 -63.88 -0.60
C MET A 754 0.41 -64.00 0.78
N ARG A 755 1.68 -64.41 0.77
CA ARG A 755 2.60 -64.33 1.90
C ARG A 755 3.69 -63.33 1.51
N GLN A 756 4.00 -62.38 2.39
CA GLN A 756 5.09 -61.42 2.13
C GLN A 756 6.48 -62.08 2.26
N LEU A 757 6.64 -62.98 3.24
CA LEU A 757 7.85 -63.75 3.47
C LEU A 757 7.48 -65.17 3.94
N ALA A 758 8.31 -66.16 3.61
CA ALA A 758 8.18 -67.52 4.12
C ALA A 758 9.28 -67.77 5.19
N PRO A 759 8.94 -68.29 6.38
CA PRO A 759 7.60 -68.66 6.86
C PRO A 759 6.77 -67.43 7.29
N GLY A 760 5.47 -67.40 6.95
CA GLY A 760 4.57 -66.30 7.30
C GLY A 760 3.10 -66.60 6.99
N PRO A 761 2.14 -65.88 7.64
CA PRO A 761 0.70 -66.12 7.46
C PRO A 761 0.20 -65.67 6.08
N ARG A 762 -0.78 -66.42 5.52
CA ARG A 762 -1.47 -66.06 4.26
C ARG A 762 -2.51 -64.97 4.53
N ARG A 763 -2.28 -63.77 4.00
CA ARG A 763 -3.22 -62.63 4.06
C ARG A 763 -3.85 -62.37 2.71
N THR A 764 -5.06 -61.79 2.68
CA THR A 764 -5.66 -61.37 1.42
C THR A 764 -4.87 -60.19 0.84
N LEU A 765 -4.78 -60.09 -0.49
CA LEU A 765 -4.11 -58.98 -1.15
C LEU A 765 -4.76 -57.63 -0.79
N LYS A 766 -6.08 -57.62 -0.55
CA LYS A 766 -6.81 -56.47 -0.02
C LYS A 766 -6.24 -56.00 1.32
N ASN A 767 -6.00 -56.91 2.27
CA ASN A 767 -5.47 -56.57 3.58
C ASN A 767 -4.01 -56.10 3.48
N LEU A 768 -3.21 -56.73 2.63
CA LEU A 768 -1.82 -56.32 2.39
C LEU A 768 -1.75 -54.91 1.79
N PHE A 769 -2.63 -54.56 0.84
CA PHE A 769 -2.75 -53.20 0.32
C PHE A 769 -3.23 -52.20 1.37
N GLN A 770 -4.14 -52.60 2.26
CA GLN A 770 -4.55 -51.75 3.38
C GLN A 770 -3.39 -51.53 4.36
N GLU A 771 -2.65 -52.57 4.74
CA GLU A 771 -1.47 -52.47 5.61
C GLU A 771 -0.38 -51.60 4.97
N ALA A 772 -0.14 -51.75 3.67
CA ALA A 772 0.81 -50.93 2.90
C ALA A 772 0.30 -49.51 2.57
N GLY A 773 -0.91 -49.13 3.02
CA GLY A 773 -1.45 -47.79 2.84
C GLY A 773 -1.92 -47.45 1.43
N ILE A 774 -2.08 -48.43 0.53
CA ILE A 774 -2.51 -48.19 -0.86
C ILE A 774 -4.01 -47.85 -0.91
N PRO A 775 -4.42 -46.70 -1.48
CA PRO A 775 -5.81 -46.25 -1.59
C PRO A 775 -6.68 -47.18 -2.45
N ALA A 776 -7.97 -47.28 -2.14
CA ALA A 776 -8.87 -48.23 -2.80
C ALA A 776 -8.91 -48.11 -4.33
N TRP A 777 -8.91 -46.90 -4.87
CA TRP A 777 -8.97 -46.65 -6.32
C TRP A 777 -7.67 -47.00 -7.06
N GLN A 778 -6.53 -47.08 -6.37
CA GLN A 778 -5.28 -47.55 -6.96
C GLN A 778 -5.17 -49.08 -6.95
N ARG A 779 -5.86 -49.77 -6.03
CA ARG A 779 -5.79 -51.24 -5.88
C ARG A 779 -6.28 -51.99 -7.13
N ASP A 780 -7.19 -51.38 -7.88
CA ASP A 780 -7.77 -51.99 -9.09
C ASP A 780 -6.97 -51.65 -10.35
N ALA A 781 -6.18 -50.57 -10.31
CA ALA A 781 -5.21 -50.20 -11.34
C ALA A 781 -3.83 -50.86 -11.16
N THR A 782 -3.55 -51.42 -9.97
CA THR A 782 -2.29 -52.10 -9.65
C THR A 782 -2.27 -53.50 -10.27
N PHE A 783 -1.19 -53.87 -10.97
CA PHE A 783 -1.01 -55.24 -11.46
C PHE A 783 -0.46 -56.15 -10.35
N CYS A 784 -0.85 -57.41 -10.38
CA CYS A 784 -0.25 -58.45 -9.58
C CYS A 784 0.67 -59.31 -10.46
N THR A 785 1.94 -59.44 -10.06
CA THR A 785 2.83 -60.45 -10.63
C THR A 785 2.65 -61.74 -9.85
N LEU A 786 1.98 -62.72 -10.44
CA LEU A 786 1.74 -64.00 -9.80
C LEU A 786 2.86 -64.98 -10.16
N TYR A 787 3.45 -65.58 -9.12
CA TYR A 787 4.25 -66.80 -9.23
C TYR A 787 3.31 -67.97 -8.98
N ARG A 788 2.97 -68.74 -10.02
CA ARG A 788 2.23 -69.99 -9.82
C ARG A 788 3.25 -71.05 -9.39
N PHE A 789 3.29 -71.36 -8.09
CA PHE A 789 3.75 -72.69 -7.67
C PHE A 789 2.60 -73.64 -8.01
N GLU A 790 2.66 -74.29 -9.17
CA GLU A 790 2.11 -75.65 -9.22
C GLU A 790 3.00 -76.48 -8.29
N LEU A 791 2.36 -77.09 -7.28
CA LEU A 791 2.98 -78.08 -6.41
C LEU A 791 3.45 -79.27 -7.23
#